data_AF-A0A8B7ZU16-F1
#
_entry.id   AF-A0A8B7ZU16-F1
#
_cell.length_a   1.000
_cell.length_b   1.000
_cell.length_c   1.000
_cell.angle_alpha   90.00
_cell.angle_beta   90.00
_cell.angle_gamma   90.00
#
_symmetry.space_group_name_H-M   'P 1'
#
loop_
_entity.id
_entity.type
_entity.pdbx_description
1 polymer ?
#
loop_
_entity_poly.entity_id
_entity_poly.type
_entity_poly.pdbx_seq_one_letter_code
_entity_poly.pdbx_strand_id
1 'polypeptide(L)'
;MQDVLPDQYLHKVCSFQEDTVPGGWSAELRLAESTERGAQLWLARYQDKSMTVMRVHRTFGYDVTTPRINLFKKSYRCHHNTRSRVKKLSLKGTDCVSCMTITVKRVGKLTRKSRSTDPHLPDYPMRVCLRYSHNHPIRASSALRFRDVRPSVEEKFRGLFRLGYGPVAALGLHKMDLQLEHGSNFMHICGDRAQVPDEQWCRRLHRKLLVANNEKDGQDVLGDLQTRMTTENASGDMVMDVCTTVDGQVVVAICSKLMKRVLSNVPQSHELITVDHCGAANCDSLGAYLLLTHSCIGGLPVGCIITTSETTPTVTAALQLYKSLVPTTAFRGGAGPKVFMTDECPALQSALREIFPESSQLLSVFHILQAAWRWLWNSKKKIEKQDRPELFGILKSLLYCQSLGEMDVLYQRAAQNAVVMKYKQFSQYLLGWYSRSKSWAVCCRQDLQLQGSFTSDYGERATRVLKEQILNRLKVQNVVQLVDFVLDRMEKYHTQGILDVVSGCFDSVKYSRYLPQEAEGELIIRQTSECAFTVASLAKPDAEYTVNTLLGHCTCPTPAAGGALCKHQNAVALKYNLQCCSFIPISNTRDKARFYYVATGNSSLPEWLQPLVHQTDVTVCVSTNSPVPNTEQEGCHNQAPPPESCPEPSDVDATKNDVHVPIPPEVHIAEVQTLVECLQEDFVSVLRNKMTRHPDVYIPAVKRFLSSVKKLKTDSQVLSGLLFYGGGTGLGSRIWLSGRKRIDDNPSNHVTPQKKTRLGENSCP
;
A
#
# COMPACT_ATOMS: atom_id res chain seq x y z
N MET A 1 -37.30 -33.22 -13.64
CA MET A 1 -36.19 -33.69 -14.50
C MET A 1 -35.52 -32.55 -15.26
N GLN A 2 -36.28 -31.69 -15.96
CA GLN A 2 -35.73 -30.58 -16.74
C GLN A 2 -34.85 -29.61 -15.90
N ASP A 3 -35.16 -29.44 -14.62
CA ASP A 3 -34.40 -28.55 -13.71
C ASP A 3 -32.95 -28.97 -13.46
N VAL A 4 -32.56 -30.21 -13.78
CA VAL A 4 -31.21 -30.74 -13.52
C VAL A 4 -30.47 -31.17 -14.77
N LEU A 5 -31.17 -31.35 -15.90
CA LEU A 5 -30.55 -31.71 -17.18
C LEU A 5 -30.06 -30.45 -17.92
N PRO A 6 -28.88 -30.45 -18.54
CA PRO A 6 -28.34 -29.22 -19.15
C PRO A 6 -29.12 -28.76 -20.38
N ASP A 7 -29.59 -27.51 -20.42
CA ASP A 7 -30.50 -27.01 -21.46
C ASP A 7 -29.91 -26.98 -22.87
N GLN A 8 -28.58 -27.06 -22.99
CA GLN A 8 -27.88 -26.98 -24.28
C GLN A 8 -27.93 -28.29 -25.08
N TYR A 9 -28.62 -29.33 -24.58
CA TYR A 9 -28.70 -30.63 -25.24
C TYR A 9 -30.15 -31.05 -25.40
N LEU A 10 -30.43 -31.70 -26.53
CA LEU A 10 -31.67 -32.42 -26.74
C LEU A 10 -31.58 -33.81 -26.11
N HIS A 11 -32.28 -34.04 -25.00
CA HIS A 11 -32.35 -35.35 -24.35
C HIS A 11 -33.59 -36.11 -24.84
N LYS A 12 -33.37 -37.22 -25.53
CA LYS A 12 -34.45 -38.17 -25.82
C LYS A 12 -34.58 -39.14 -24.64
N VAL A 13 -35.71 -39.11 -23.94
CA VAL A 13 -35.99 -40.00 -22.80
C VAL A 13 -36.51 -41.34 -23.33
N CYS A 14 -35.78 -42.42 -23.06
CA CYS A 14 -36.14 -43.78 -23.50
C CYS A 14 -36.87 -44.57 -22.41
N SER A 15 -36.57 -44.27 -21.15
CA SER A 15 -37.28 -44.84 -20.01
C SER A 15 -37.27 -43.86 -18.86
N PHE A 16 -38.32 -43.89 -18.04
CA PHE A 16 -38.46 -43.09 -16.83
C PHE A 16 -39.18 -43.91 -15.77
N GLN A 17 -38.66 -43.89 -14.55
CA GLN A 17 -39.24 -44.55 -13.39
C GLN A 17 -39.02 -43.67 -12.16
N GLU A 18 -40.07 -43.46 -11.37
CA GLU A 18 -39.92 -42.83 -10.06
C GLU A 18 -39.25 -43.80 -9.09
N ASP A 19 -38.40 -43.27 -8.21
CA ASP A 19 -37.70 -44.06 -7.19
C ASP A 19 -38.43 -43.95 -5.85
N THR A 20 -38.12 -44.88 -4.95
CA THR A 20 -38.63 -44.92 -3.58
C THR A 20 -38.23 -43.72 -2.71
N VAL A 21 -37.21 -42.97 -3.12
CA VAL A 21 -36.77 -41.74 -2.45
C VAL A 21 -37.66 -40.57 -2.91
N PRO A 22 -38.25 -39.76 -2.01
CA PRO A 22 -39.08 -38.61 -2.41
C PRO A 22 -38.36 -37.67 -3.39
N GLY A 23 -38.99 -37.42 -4.54
CA GLY A 23 -38.42 -36.61 -5.63
C GLY A 23 -37.29 -37.29 -6.42
N GLY A 24 -37.00 -38.56 -6.12
CA GLY A 24 -36.01 -39.37 -6.79
C GLY A 24 -36.57 -40.08 -8.03
N TRP A 25 -35.73 -40.28 -9.04
CA TRP A 25 -36.14 -40.93 -10.29
C TRP A 25 -34.95 -41.57 -11.01
N SER A 26 -35.23 -42.50 -11.90
CA SER A 26 -34.27 -43.10 -12.82
C SER A 26 -34.72 -42.89 -14.26
N ALA A 27 -33.76 -42.57 -15.15
CA ALA A 27 -34.04 -42.42 -16.57
C ALA A 27 -32.91 -42.94 -17.45
N GLU A 28 -33.28 -43.47 -18.62
CA GLU A 28 -32.35 -43.64 -19.74
C GLU A 28 -32.54 -42.49 -20.74
N LEU A 29 -31.45 -41.78 -21.01
CA LEU A 29 -31.40 -40.64 -21.91
C LEU A 29 -30.51 -40.97 -23.11
N ARG A 30 -30.90 -40.51 -24.29
CA ARG A 30 -30.13 -40.59 -25.54
C ARG A 30 -29.83 -39.18 -26.06
N LEU A 31 -28.58 -38.97 -26.48
CA LEU A 31 -28.05 -37.69 -26.92
C LEU A 31 -27.25 -37.83 -28.21
N ALA A 32 -27.30 -36.79 -29.05
CA ALA A 32 -26.57 -36.65 -30.31
C ALA A 32 -25.08 -36.29 -30.10
N GLU A 33 -24.41 -36.94 -29.14
CA GLU A 33 -23.00 -36.70 -28.81
C GLU A 33 -22.17 -37.95 -29.10
N SER A 34 -21.13 -37.82 -29.91
CA SER A 34 -20.37 -38.95 -30.45
C SER A 34 -18.91 -39.03 -29.96
N THR A 35 -18.49 -38.12 -29.07
CA THR A 35 -17.10 -38.03 -28.60
C THR A 35 -16.96 -38.21 -27.08
N GLU A 36 -15.80 -38.68 -26.62
CA GLU A 36 -15.48 -38.70 -25.18
C GLU A 36 -15.48 -37.28 -24.58
N ARG A 37 -14.92 -36.29 -25.30
CA ARG A 37 -14.87 -34.89 -24.85
C ARG A 37 -16.29 -34.31 -24.66
N GLY A 38 -17.20 -34.56 -25.59
CA GLY A 38 -18.61 -34.15 -25.48
C GLY A 38 -19.29 -34.78 -24.28
N ALA A 39 -19.07 -36.08 -24.03
CA ALA A 39 -19.60 -36.77 -22.86
C ALA A 39 -19.08 -36.20 -21.53
N GLN A 40 -17.80 -35.82 -21.47
CA GLN A 40 -17.21 -35.16 -20.29
C GLN A 40 -17.76 -33.75 -20.08
N LEU A 41 -17.96 -32.98 -21.16
CA LEU A 41 -18.55 -31.65 -21.11
C LEU A 41 -20.02 -31.68 -20.65
N TRP A 42 -20.80 -32.64 -21.15
CA TRP A 42 -22.16 -32.87 -20.69
C TRP A 42 -22.21 -33.18 -19.19
N LEU A 43 -21.31 -34.03 -18.69
CA LEU A 43 -21.20 -34.33 -17.26
C LEU A 43 -20.86 -33.07 -16.43
N ALA A 44 -19.93 -32.24 -16.90
CA ALA A 44 -19.59 -30.99 -16.23
C ALA A 44 -20.80 -30.06 -16.10
N ARG A 45 -21.54 -29.86 -17.21
CA ARG A 45 -22.76 -29.04 -17.22
C ARG A 45 -23.87 -29.62 -16.35
N TYR A 46 -24.03 -30.95 -16.35
CA TYR A 46 -25.00 -31.62 -15.47
C TYR A 46 -24.68 -31.37 -14.00
N GLN A 47 -23.41 -31.51 -13.59
CA GLN A 47 -22.97 -31.24 -12.23
C GLN A 47 -23.16 -29.77 -11.82
N ASP A 48 -22.91 -28.83 -12.73
CA ASP A 48 -23.14 -27.41 -12.48
C ASP A 48 -24.62 -27.08 -12.30
N LYS A 49 -25.49 -27.58 -13.18
CA LYS A 49 -26.93 -27.30 -13.11
C LYS A 49 -27.61 -28.01 -11.93
N SER A 50 -27.27 -29.27 -11.69
CA SER A 50 -27.81 -30.05 -10.57
C SER A 50 -27.21 -29.69 -9.21
N MET A 51 -26.11 -28.94 -9.17
CA MET A 51 -25.32 -28.66 -7.97
C MET A 51 -24.77 -29.94 -7.29
N THR A 52 -24.67 -31.05 -8.03
CA THR A 52 -24.14 -32.33 -7.53
C THR A 52 -22.73 -32.59 -8.04
N VAL A 53 -21.94 -33.39 -7.31
CA VAL A 53 -20.62 -33.85 -7.79
C VAL A 53 -20.60 -35.37 -7.85
N MET A 54 -20.21 -35.88 -9.02
CA MET A 54 -20.20 -37.27 -9.41
C MET A 54 -18.76 -37.77 -9.50
N ARG A 55 -18.42 -38.80 -8.72
CA ARG A 55 -17.10 -39.44 -8.71
C ARG A 55 -17.13 -40.74 -9.49
N VAL A 56 -16.06 -41.02 -10.23
CA VAL A 56 -15.92 -42.27 -10.99
C VAL A 56 -16.09 -43.46 -10.06
N HIS A 57 -17.08 -44.30 -10.37
CA HIS A 57 -17.39 -45.54 -9.67
C HIS A 57 -16.65 -46.72 -10.31
N ARG A 58 -16.74 -46.88 -11.63
CA ARG A 58 -16.01 -47.90 -12.38
C ARG A 58 -15.58 -47.33 -13.74
N THR A 59 -14.33 -47.61 -14.10
CA THR A 59 -13.82 -47.47 -15.47
C THR A 59 -13.95 -48.81 -16.17
N PHE A 60 -14.28 -48.79 -17.46
CA PHE A 60 -14.33 -49.99 -18.28
C PHE A 60 -13.05 -49.97 -19.14
N GLY A 61 -12.08 -50.83 -18.81
CA GLY A 61 -10.78 -50.87 -19.51
C GLY A 61 -10.95 -51.22 -20.98
N TYR A 62 -10.17 -50.59 -21.85
CA TYR A 62 -10.19 -50.82 -23.30
C TYR A 62 -9.05 -51.77 -23.66
N ASP A 63 -9.38 -52.92 -24.24
CA ASP A 63 -8.38 -53.84 -24.77
C ASP A 63 -8.04 -53.41 -26.20
N VAL A 64 -6.75 -53.26 -26.49
CA VAL A 64 -6.22 -52.79 -27.79
C VAL A 64 -6.50 -53.82 -28.90
N THR A 65 -6.72 -55.09 -28.53
CA THR A 65 -6.86 -56.21 -29.48
C THR A 65 -8.28 -56.43 -29.99
N THR A 66 -9.32 -55.87 -29.34
CA THR A 66 -10.72 -56.05 -29.76
C THR A 66 -11.38 -54.71 -30.11
N PRO A 67 -11.83 -54.49 -31.36
CA PRO A 67 -12.58 -53.29 -31.72
C PRO A 67 -13.95 -53.31 -31.01
N ARG A 68 -14.05 -52.63 -29.87
CA ARG A 68 -15.29 -52.59 -29.08
C ARG A 68 -16.33 -51.65 -29.68
N ILE A 69 -17.59 -52.00 -29.41
CA ILE A 69 -18.81 -51.29 -29.79
C ILE A 69 -18.89 -49.88 -29.16
N ASN A 70 -18.24 -49.65 -28.01
CA ASN A 70 -18.28 -48.39 -27.27
C ASN A 70 -16.97 -47.61 -27.39
N LEU A 71 -17.06 -46.34 -27.76
CA LEU A 71 -15.95 -45.38 -27.77
C LEU A 71 -15.59 -44.95 -26.34
N PHE A 72 -16.60 -44.74 -25.49
CA PHE A 72 -16.41 -44.31 -24.11
C PHE A 72 -17.43 -44.99 -23.19
N LYS A 73 -17.00 -45.48 -22.02
CA LYS A 73 -17.92 -45.92 -20.97
C LYS A 73 -17.33 -45.68 -19.59
N LYS A 74 -18.04 -44.94 -18.74
CA LYS A 74 -17.71 -44.76 -17.32
C LYS A 74 -18.98 -44.75 -16.47
N SER A 75 -18.91 -45.35 -15.29
CA SER A 75 -19.95 -45.21 -14.28
C SER A 75 -19.49 -44.29 -13.15
N TYR A 76 -20.44 -43.59 -12.56
CA TYR A 76 -20.26 -42.55 -11.57
C TYR A 76 -21.21 -42.77 -10.40
N ARG A 77 -20.83 -42.25 -9.24
CA ARG A 77 -21.63 -42.21 -8.01
C ARG A 77 -21.60 -40.82 -7.40
N CYS A 78 -22.57 -40.47 -6.60
CA CYS A 78 -22.52 -39.25 -5.80
C CYS A 78 -21.28 -39.24 -4.89
N HIS A 79 -20.64 -38.08 -4.72
CA HIS A 79 -19.47 -37.92 -3.85
C HIS A 79 -19.75 -38.14 -2.35
N HIS A 80 -21.03 -38.12 -1.94
CA HIS A 80 -21.49 -38.47 -0.59
C HIS A 80 -21.59 -39.99 -0.37
N ASN A 81 -21.42 -40.80 -1.43
CA ASN A 81 -21.18 -42.24 -1.32
C ASN A 81 -19.68 -42.51 -1.08
N THR A 82 -19.26 -42.30 0.18
CA THR A 82 -17.87 -42.44 0.61
C THR A 82 -17.56 -43.88 1.01
N ARG A 83 -16.66 -44.55 0.30
CA ARG A 83 -16.21 -45.91 0.60
C ARG A 83 -15.03 -45.89 1.58
N SER A 84 -15.28 -45.58 2.86
CA SER A 84 -14.25 -45.73 3.89
C SER A 84 -14.15 -47.20 4.31
N ARG A 85 -12.93 -47.76 4.39
CA ARG A 85 -12.69 -49.10 4.97
C ARG A 85 -12.95 -49.14 6.48
N VAL A 86 -12.97 -47.97 7.13
CA VAL A 86 -13.23 -47.81 8.57
C VAL A 86 -14.48 -46.93 8.76
N LYS A 87 -15.48 -47.42 9.48
CA LYS A 87 -16.70 -46.65 9.82
C LYS A 87 -16.38 -45.55 10.86
N LYS A 88 -15.69 -44.49 10.44
CA LYS A 88 -15.62 -43.24 11.21
C LYS A 88 -16.87 -42.40 10.90
N LEU A 89 -17.45 -41.75 11.92
CA LEU A 89 -18.46 -40.70 11.67
C LEU A 89 -17.86 -39.66 10.71
N SER A 90 -18.43 -39.56 9.51
CA SER A 90 -18.00 -38.61 8.49
C SER A 90 -19.12 -37.61 8.24
N LEU A 91 -18.81 -36.32 8.33
CA LEU A 91 -19.73 -35.24 7.96
C LEU A 91 -20.11 -35.24 6.47
N LYS A 92 -19.40 -36.03 5.65
CA LYS A 92 -19.58 -36.12 4.19
C LYS A 92 -20.34 -37.37 3.76
N GLY A 93 -20.17 -38.49 4.46
CA GLY A 93 -20.71 -39.78 4.04
C GLY A 93 -22.18 -39.92 4.40
N THR A 94 -23.04 -40.14 3.40
CA THR A 94 -24.46 -40.46 3.61
C THR A 94 -24.86 -41.78 2.96
N ASP A 95 -23.92 -42.50 2.33
CA ASP A 95 -24.19 -43.70 1.52
C ASP A 95 -25.22 -43.46 0.42
N CYS A 96 -25.18 -42.26 -0.17
CA CYS A 96 -26.08 -41.82 -1.24
C CYS A 96 -26.15 -42.84 -2.40
N VAL A 97 -27.37 -43.19 -2.81
CA VAL A 97 -27.64 -44.19 -3.86
C VAL A 97 -27.59 -43.62 -5.28
N SER A 98 -27.54 -42.28 -5.44
CA SER A 98 -27.48 -41.65 -6.75
C SER A 98 -26.23 -42.07 -7.53
N CYS A 99 -26.46 -42.51 -8.77
CA CYS A 99 -25.44 -43.00 -9.66
C CYS A 99 -25.77 -42.69 -11.12
N MET A 100 -24.77 -42.76 -11.98
CA MET A 100 -24.94 -42.49 -13.41
C MET A 100 -23.96 -43.32 -14.22
N THR A 101 -24.37 -43.80 -15.39
CA THR A 101 -23.48 -44.43 -16.36
C THR A 101 -23.59 -43.73 -17.70
N ILE A 102 -22.46 -43.27 -18.21
CA ILE A 102 -22.35 -42.63 -19.52
C ILE A 102 -21.67 -43.61 -20.48
N THR A 103 -22.29 -43.86 -21.62
CA THR A 103 -21.77 -44.70 -22.70
C THR A 103 -21.86 -43.94 -24.02
N VAL A 104 -20.76 -43.81 -24.74
CA VAL A 104 -20.75 -43.31 -26.13
C VAL A 104 -20.46 -44.49 -27.04
N LYS A 105 -21.39 -44.80 -27.94
CA LYS A 105 -21.23 -45.88 -28.93
C LYS A 105 -20.46 -45.38 -30.15
N ARG A 106 -19.69 -46.26 -30.77
CA ARG A 106 -18.99 -45.95 -32.02
C ARG A 106 -20.01 -45.94 -33.17
N VAL A 107 -20.06 -44.84 -33.90
CA VAL A 107 -20.82 -44.73 -35.16
C VAL A 107 -19.85 -45.02 -36.30
N GLY A 108 -20.13 -46.04 -37.13
CA GLY A 108 -19.23 -46.49 -38.19
C GLY A 108 -19.06 -45.45 -39.31
N LYS A 109 -17.86 -45.36 -39.90
CA LYS A 109 -17.63 -44.64 -41.15
C LYS A 109 -18.23 -45.43 -42.32
N LEU A 110 -19.39 -45.00 -42.81
CA LEU A 110 -19.91 -45.00 -44.20
C LEU A 110 -19.56 -46.09 -45.25
N THR A 111 -19.06 -47.30 -44.92
CA THR A 111 -18.89 -48.37 -45.93
C THR A 111 -19.44 -49.76 -45.55
N ARG A 112 -19.95 -49.95 -44.33
CA ARG A 112 -20.72 -51.16 -43.94
C ARG A 112 -21.92 -50.78 -43.07
N LYS A 113 -23.11 -51.31 -43.41
CA LYS A 113 -24.33 -51.19 -42.57
C LYS A 113 -24.01 -51.70 -41.17
N SER A 114 -24.19 -50.84 -40.17
CA SER A 114 -24.03 -51.20 -38.75
C SER A 114 -24.92 -52.40 -38.42
N ARG A 115 -24.36 -53.48 -37.85
CA ARG A 115 -25.13 -54.66 -37.39
C ARG A 115 -25.84 -54.41 -36.05
N SER A 116 -25.82 -53.17 -35.54
CA SER A 116 -26.44 -52.82 -34.26
C SER A 116 -27.96 -52.77 -34.40
N THR A 117 -28.67 -53.53 -33.58
CA THR A 117 -30.15 -53.51 -33.45
C THR A 117 -30.66 -52.31 -32.62
N ASP A 118 -29.81 -51.32 -32.33
CA ASP A 118 -30.15 -50.16 -31.50
C ASP A 118 -30.87 -49.11 -32.36
N PRO A 119 -32.17 -48.84 -32.13
CA PRO A 119 -32.98 -47.94 -32.96
C PRO A 119 -32.56 -46.47 -32.85
N HIS A 120 -31.67 -46.13 -31.90
CA HIS A 120 -31.18 -44.77 -31.69
C HIS A 120 -29.88 -44.47 -32.42
N LEU A 121 -29.25 -45.45 -33.07
CA LEU A 121 -28.05 -45.23 -33.87
C LEU A 121 -28.42 -45.05 -35.34
N PRO A 122 -27.75 -44.13 -36.08
CA PRO A 122 -26.57 -43.36 -35.68
C PRO A 122 -26.85 -42.04 -34.93
N ASP A 123 -28.09 -41.57 -34.90
CA ASP A 123 -28.44 -40.18 -34.56
C ASP A 123 -28.19 -39.80 -33.09
N TYR A 124 -28.35 -40.75 -32.15
CA TYR A 124 -28.15 -40.53 -30.71
C TYR A 124 -27.17 -41.56 -30.11
N PRO A 125 -25.85 -41.41 -30.37
CA PRO A 125 -24.85 -42.40 -30.01
C PRO A 125 -24.43 -42.38 -28.53
N MET A 126 -24.73 -41.30 -27.80
CA MET A 126 -24.51 -41.24 -26.35
C MET A 126 -25.75 -41.70 -25.59
N ARG A 127 -25.55 -42.65 -24.67
CA ARG A 127 -26.54 -43.15 -23.72
C ARG A 127 -26.13 -42.79 -22.29
N VAL A 128 -27.05 -42.19 -21.55
CA VAL A 128 -26.90 -41.89 -20.12
C VAL A 128 -27.97 -42.63 -19.35
N CYS A 129 -27.56 -43.55 -18.48
CA CYS A 129 -28.44 -44.16 -17.49
C CYS A 129 -28.22 -43.42 -16.17
N LEU A 130 -29.19 -42.61 -15.73
CA LEU A 130 -29.09 -41.76 -14.56
C LEU A 130 -30.10 -42.20 -13.49
N ARG A 131 -29.61 -42.46 -12.27
CA ARG A 131 -30.42 -42.61 -11.06
C ARG A 131 -30.24 -41.36 -10.20
N TYR A 132 -31.19 -40.45 -10.29
CA TYR A 132 -31.26 -39.22 -9.54
C TYR A 132 -32.03 -39.45 -8.22
N SER A 133 -31.38 -40.06 -7.24
CA SER A 133 -32.00 -40.37 -5.94
C SER A 133 -31.03 -40.04 -4.81
N HIS A 134 -31.19 -38.85 -4.22
CA HIS A 134 -30.32 -38.33 -3.17
C HIS A 134 -30.99 -38.43 -1.81
N ASN A 135 -30.29 -38.98 -0.82
CA ASN A 135 -30.74 -39.04 0.58
C ASN A 135 -30.21 -37.85 1.42
N HIS A 136 -29.78 -36.79 0.75
CA HIS A 136 -29.25 -35.58 1.37
C HIS A 136 -29.68 -34.35 0.56
N PRO A 137 -29.84 -33.19 1.19
CA PRO A 137 -30.18 -31.96 0.48
C PRO A 137 -29.01 -31.53 -0.42
N ILE A 138 -29.22 -31.42 -1.72
CA ILE A 138 -28.18 -31.09 -2.70
C ILE A 138 -27.80 -29.60 -2.72
N ARG A 139 -28.73 -28.71 -2.31
CA ARG A 139 -28.53 -27.26 -2.29
C ARG A 139 -28.17 -26.70 -0.90
N ALA A 140 -28.09 -27.54 0.13
CA ALA A 140 -27.72 -27.10 1.46
C ALA A 140 -26.21 -26.85 1.56
N SER A 141 -25.79 -25.88 2.38
CA SER A 141 -24.37 -25.58 2.64
C SER A 141 -23.59 -26.78 3.23
N SER A 142 -24.28 -27.72 3.87
CA SER A 142 -23.70 -28.99 4.34
C SER A 142 -23.28 -29.91 3.20
N ALA A 143 -23.94 -29.85 2.03
CA ALA A 143 -23.53 -30.56 0.81
C ALA A 143 -22.58 -29.73 -0.06
N LEU A 144 -22.90 -28.45 -0.28
CA LEU A 144 -22.14 -27.57 -1.19
C LEU A 144 -20.69 -27.34 -0.75
N ARG A 145 -20.40 -27.39 0.56
CA ARG A 145 -19.02 -27.28 1.09
C ARG A 145 -18.06 -28.38 0.62
N PHE A 146 -18.56 -29.46 0.01
CA PHE A 146 -17.74 -30.57 -0.47
C PHE A 146 -17.59 -30.60 -2.00
N ARG A 147 -18.16 -29.63 -2.71
CA ARG A 147 -17.99 -29.47 -4.16
C ARG A 147 -16.54 -29.19 -4.52
N ASP A 148 -16.18 -29.45 -5.77
CA ASP A 148 -14.88 -29.07 -6.30
C ASP A 148 -14.84 -27.58 -6.61
N VAL A 149 -13.69 -26.95 -6.35
CA VAL A 149 -13.46 -25.53 -6.63
C VAL A 149 -13.52 -25.33 -8.15
N ARG A 150 -14.22 -24.29 -8.60
CA ARG A 150 -14.38 -24.01 -10.03
C ARG A 150 -13.03 -23.67 -10.68
N PRO A 151 -12.80 -24.06 -11.94
CA PRO A 151 -11.58 -23.69 -12.68
C PRO A 151 -11.35 -22.18 -12.75
N SER A 152 -12.41 -21.37 -12.89
CA SER A 152 -12.31 -19.90 -12.91
C SER A 152 -11.82 -19.33 -11.57
N VAL A 153 -12.32 -19.88 -10.46
CA VAL A 153 -11.87 -19.51 -9.11
C VAL A 153 -10.43 -19.96 -8.90
N GLU A 154 -10.07 -21.16 -9.36
CA GLU A 154 -8.68 -21.63 -9.30
C GLU A 154 -7.73 -20.71 -10.05
N GLU A 155 -8.07 -20.27 -11.27
CA GLU A 155 -7.24 -19.33 -12.02
C GLU A 155 -7.15 -17.96 -11.33
N LYS A 156 -8.24 -17.47 -10.74
CA LYS A 156 -8.21 -16.24 -9.91
C LYS A 156 -7.21 -16.36 -8.76
N PHE A 157 -7.23 -17.48 -8.02
CA PHE A 157 -6.27 -17.71 -6.93
C PHE A 157 -4.84 -17.89 -7.44
N ARG A 158 -4.63 -18.54 -8.60
CA ARG A 158 -3.30 -18.60 -9.24
C ARG A 158 -2.79 -17.20 -9.56
N GLY A 159 -3.63 -16.32 -10.11
CA GLY A 159 -3.31 -14.91 -10.33
C GLY A 159 -2.93 -14.18 -9.05
N LEU A 160 -3.73 -14.31 -7.98
CA LEU A 160 -3.43 -13.71 -6.67
C LEU A 160 -2.10 -14.22 -6.09
N PHE A 161 -1.79 -15.51 -6.25
CA PHE A 161 -0.52 -16.07 -5.79
C PHE A 161 0.68 -15.60 -6.62
N ARG A 162 0.53 -15.42 -7.94
CA ARG A 162 1.54 -14.75 -8.78
C ARG A 162 1.80 -13.32 -8.30
N LEU A 163 0.74 -12.61 -7.92
CA LEU A 163 0.79 -11.29 -7.29
C LEU A 163 1.32 -11.31 -5.82
N GLY A 164 1.79 -12.45 -5.33
CA GLY A 164 2.43 -12.63 -4.02
C GLY A 164 1.49 -12.64 -2.82
N TYR A 165 0.17 -12.74 -3.02
CA TYR A 165 -0.75 -12.89 -1.90
C TYR A 165 -0.54 -14.24 -1.19
N GLY A 166 -0.45 -14.22 0.14
CA GLY A 166 -0.49 -15.45 0.93
C GLY A 166 -1.88 -16.12 0.86
N PRO A 167 -2.01 -17.42 1.17
CA PRO A 167 -3.28 -18.16 1.11
C PRO A 167 -4.43 -17.48 1.85
N VAL A 168 -4.15 -16.93 3.03
CA VAL A 168 -5.15 -16.27 3.89
C VAL A 168 -5.56 -14.92 3.32
N ALA A 169 -4.58 -14.12 2.88
CA ALA A 169 -4.82 -12.81 2.30
C ALA A 169 -5.59 -12.91 0.98
N ALA A 170 -5.21 -13.84 0.11
CA ALA A 170 -5.91 -14.12 -1.15
C ALA A 170 -7.36 -14.54 -0.90
N LEU A 171 -7.61 -15.40 0.09
CA LEU A 171 -8.96 -15.83 0.46
C LEU A 171 -9.78 -14.67 1.06
N GLY A 172 -9.16 -13.83 1.88
CA GLY A 172 -9.80 -12.63 2.43
C GLY A 172 -10.24 -11.65 1.35
N LEU A 173 -9.32 -11.30 0.43
CA LEU A 173 -9.60 -10.42 -0.70
C LEU A 173 -10.72 -10.99 -1.58
N HIS A 174 -10.65 -12.27 -1.93
CA HIS A 174 -11.67 -12.92 -2.75
C HIS A 174 -13.06 -12.89 -2.10
N LYS A 175 -13.16 -13.07 -0.78
CA LYS A 175 -14.43 -12.95 -0.05
C LYS A 175 -14.96 -11.53 -0.05
N MET A 176 -14.09 -10.53 0.12
CA MET A 176 -14.48 -9.12 0.06
C MET A 176 -15.01 -8.76 -1.32
N ASP A 177 -14.34 -9.18 -2.40
CA ASP A 177 -14.80 -8.96 -3.78
C ASP A 177 -16.22 -9.52 -3.97
N LEU A 178 -16.45 -10.77 -3.56
CA LEU A 178 -17.77 -11.42 -3.68
C LEU A 178 -18.83 -10.76 -2.80
N GLN A 179 -18.45 -10.21 -1.63
CA GLN A 179 -19.36 -9.49 -0.76
C GLN A 179 -19.78 -8.15 -1.37
N LEU A 180 -18.86 -7.44 -2.04
CA LEU A 180 -19.16 -6.22 -2.79
C LEU A 180 -20.03 -6.52 -4.01
N GLU A 181 -19.75 -7.60 -4.73
CA GLU A 181 -20.47 -7.98 -5.95
C GLU A 181 -21.90 -8.47 -5.68
N HIS A 182 -22.10 -9.22 -4.59
CA HIS A 182 -23.36 -9.93 -4.35
C HIS A 182 -24.14 -9.48 -3.10
N GLY A 183 -23.60 -8.55 -2.30
CA GLY A 183 -24.29 -7.97 -1.14
C GLY A 183 -24.88 -9.02 -0.20
N SER A 184 -26.21 -8.98 -0.01
CA SER A 184 -26.94 -9.91 0.87
C SER A 184 -26.88 -11.37 0.40
N ASN A 185 -26.73 -11.62 -0.91
CA ASN A 185 -26.64 -12.97 -1.46
C ASN A 185 -25.28 -13.65 -1.19
N PHE A 186 -24.27 -12.91 -0.72
CA PHE A 186 -22.96 -13.43 -0.36
C PHE A 186 -23.05 -14.60 0.63
N MET A 187 -23.99 -14.57 1.58
CA MET A 187 -24.16 -15.64 2.57
C MET A 187 -24.47 -17.00 1.95
N HIS A 188 -25.20 -17.02 0.83
CA HIS A 188 -25.50 -18.25 0.10
C HIS A 188 -24.29 -18.74 -0.71
N ILE A 189 -23.55 -17.81 -1.31
CA ILE A 189 -22.36 -18.10 -2.12
C ILE A 189 -21.21 -18.61 -1.24
N CYS A 190 -21.00 -18.02 -0.06
CA CYS A 190 -19.93 -18.39 0.86
C CYS A 190 -20.05 -19.84 1.38
N GLY A 191 -21.25 -20.42 1.36
CA GLY A 191 -21.49 -21.81 1.72
C GLY A 191 -21.11 -22.83 0.64
N ASP A 192 -20.76 -22.38 -0.57
CA ASP A 192 -20.43 -23.22 -1.71
C ASP A 192 -18.92 -23.23 -1.99
N ARG A 193 -18.30 -24.41 -1.79
CA ARG A 193 -16.87 -24.59 -2.04
C ARG A 193 -16.48 -24.40 -3.51
N ALA A 194 -17.42 -24.56 -4.43
CA ALA A 194 -17.19 -24.29 -5.84
C ALA A 194 -16.86 -22.81 -6.11
N GLN A 195 -17.41 -21.90 -5.30
CA GLN A 195 -17.22 -20.46 -5.42
C GLN A 195 -16.18 -19.95 -4.42
N VAL A 196 -16.31 -20.35 -3.15
CA VAL A 196 -15.44 -19.90 -2.06
C VAL A 196 -14.64 -21.09 -1.53
N PRO A 197 -13.37 -21.25 -1.91
CA PRO A 197 -12.56 -22.37 -1.47
C PRO A 197 -12.27 -22.33 0.03
N ASP A 198 -12.02 -23.49 0.60
CA ASP A 198 -11.55 -23.61 1.98
C ASP A 198 -10.07 -23.20 2.10
N GLU A 199 -9.69 -22.70 3.26
CA GLU A 199 -8.32 -22.24 3.51
C GLU A 199 -7.28 -23.35 3.30
N GLN A 200 -7.61 -24.61 3.64
CA GLN A 200 -6.71 -25.74 3.42
C GLN A 200 -6.47 -25.98 1.92
N TRP A 201 -7.50 -25.79 1.08
CA TRP A 201 -7.34 -25.82 -0.36
C TRP A 201 -6.46 -24.68 -0.86
N CYS A 202 -6.65 -23.44 -0.39
CA CYS A 202 -5.79 -22.32 -0.77
C CYS A 202 -4.33 -22.60 -0.39
N ARG A 203 -4.07 -23.12 0.82
CA ARG A 203 -2.73 -23.52 1.27
C ARG A 203 -2.14 -24.65 0.41
N ARG A 204 -2.94 -25.65 0.02
CA ARG A 204 -2.50 -26.74 -0.85
C ARG A 204 -2.17 -26.25 -2.26
N LEU A 205 -3.00 -25.39 -2.85
CA LEU A 205 -2.75 -24.82 -4.16
C LEU A 205 -1.49 -23.96 -4.15
N HIS A 206 -1.37 -23.07 -3.15
CA HIS A 206 -0.18 -22.26 -2.96
C HIS A 206 1.07 -23.12 -2.76
N ARG A 207 1.00 -24.19 -1.95
CA ARG A 207 2.13 -25.13 -1.81
C ARG A 207 2.46 -25.84 -3.12
N LYS A 208 1.47 -26.26 -3.90
CA LYS A 208 1.72 -26.89 -5.21
C LYS A 208 2.40 -25.92 -6.17
N LEU A 209 1.99 -24.65 -6.16
CA LEU A 209 2.64 -23.60 -6.95
C LEU A 209 4.04 -23.31 -6.44
N LEU A 210 4.24 -23.25 -5.13
CA LEU A 210 5.57 -23.12 -4.52
C LEU A 210 6.48 -24.29 -4.90
N VAL A 211 6.03 -25.53 -4.74
CA VAL A 211 6.83 -26.70 -5.13
C VAL A 211 7.09 -26.69 -6.63
N ALA A 212 6.09 -26.37 -7.46
CA ALA A 212 6.30 -26.23 -8.90
C ALA A 212 7.21 -25.05 -9.27
N ASN A 213 7.34 -24.03 -8.43
CA ASN A 213 8.26 -22.90 -8.61
C ASN A 213 9.64 -23.15 -7.99
N ASN A 214 9.74 -23.98 -6.95
CA ASN A 214 10.98 -24.35 -6.27
C ASN A 214 11.61 -25.60 -6.92
N GLU A 215 10.84 -26.48 -7.56
CA GLU A 215 11.39 -27.45 -8.54
C GLU A 215 11.92 -26.72 -9.78
N LYS A 216 11.47 -25.48 -9.99
CA LYS A 216 12.08 -24.50 -10.89
C LYS A 216 13.13 -23.59 -10.21
N ASP A 217 13.49 -23.78 -8.92
CA ASP A 217 14.70 -23.13 -8.35
C ASP A 217 15.99 -23.71 -8.99
N GLY A 218 15.87 -24.78 -9.78
CA GLY A 218 16.90 -25.23 -10.72
C GLY A 218 16.74 -24.66 -12.15
N GLN A 219 15.77 -23.78 -12.42
CA GLN A 219 15.61 -23.04 -13.67
C GLN A 219 16.17 -21.62 -13.52
N ASP A 220 16.62 -21.12 -14.66
CA ASP A 220 17.39 -19.89 -14.88
C ASP A 220 16.68 -18.62 -14.39
N VAL A 221 16.83 -18.28 -13.09
CA VAL A 221 16.34 -17.00 -12.50
C VAL A 221 16.85 -15.81 -13.32
N LEU A 222 18.08 -15.91 -13.83
CA LEU A 222 18.65 -14.91 -14.71
C LEU A 222 17.89 -14.84 -16.04
N GLY A 223 17.54 -15.97 -16.63
CA GLY A 223 16.71 -16.07 -17.84
C GLY A 223 15.29 -15.52 -17.68
N ASP A 224 14.66 -15.73 -16.53
CA ASP A 224 13.35 -15.11 -16.21
C ASP A 224 13.49 -13.58 -16.09
N LEU A 225 14.54 -13.10 -15.42
CA LEU A 225 14.84 -11.68 -15.31
C LEU A 225 15.20 -11.05 -16.68
N GLN A 226 15.96 -11.76 -17.52
CA GLN A 226 16.29 -11.35 -18.88
C GLN A 226 15.03 -11.28 -19.75
N THR A 227 14.15 -12.27 -19.67
CA THR A 227 12.87 -12.27 -20.37
C THR A 227 12.01 -11.09 -19.95
N ARG A 228 11.96 -10.79 -18.64
CA ARG A 228 11.26 -9.63 -18.10
C ARG A 228 11.86 -8.33 -18.61
N MET A 229 13.18 -8.20 -18.55
CA MET A 229 13.92 -7.04 -19.06
C MET A 229 13.62 -6.82 -20.55
N THR A 230 13.69 -7.85 -21.39
CA THR A 230 13.36 -7.74 -22.83
C THR A 230 11.92 -7.28 -23.05
N THR A 231 10.97 -7.77 -22.25
CA THR A 231 9.56 -7.41 -22.37
C THR A 231 9.33 -5.93 -22.03
N GLU A 232 9.90 -5.46 -20.92
CA GLU A 232 9.72 -4.09 -20.44
C GLU A 232 10.48 -3.07 -21.32
N ASN A 233 11.66 -3.45 -21.80
CA ASN A 233 12.49 -2.63 -22.68
C ASN A 233 12.05 -2.69 -24.16
N ALA A 234 11.05 -3.51 -24.53
CA ALA A 234 10.58 -3.66 -25.91
C ALA A 234 10.08 -2.35 -26.54
N SER A 235 9.62 -1.40 -25.72
CA SER A 235 9.20 -0.08 -26.17
C SER A 235 10.35 0.87 -26.58
N GLY A 236 11.61 0.42 -26.48
CA GLY A 236 12.81 1.20 -26.77
C GLY A 236 13.28 2.07 -25.61
N ASP A 237 12.45 2.26 -24.59
CA ASP A 237 12.81 2.94 -23.35
C ASP A 237 13.36 1.92 -22.34
N MET A 238 14.67 1.95 -22.08
CA MET A 238 15.34 1.00 -21.18
C MET A 238 14.97 1.29 -19.72
N VAL A 239 14.04 0.54 -19.13
CA VAL A 239 13.55 0.77 -17.76
C VAL A 239 14.17 -0.16 -16.72
N MET A 240 14.80 -1.23 -17.18
CA MET A 240 15.39 -2.27 -16.34
C MET A 240 16.66 -2.80 -16.99
N ASP A 241 17.65 -3.18 -16.18
CA ASP A 241 18.83 -3.91 -16.60
C ASP A 241 19.21 -4.96 -15.54
N VAL A 242 19.85 -6.05 -15.98
CA VAL A 242 20.17 -7.21 -15.17
C VAL A 242 21.57 -7.71 -15.51
N CYS A 243 22.40 -7.91 -14.50
CA CYS A 243 23.69 -8.56 -14.67
C CYS A 243 24.00 -9.55 -13.54
N THR A 244 25.01 -10.38 -13.79
CA THR A 244 25.61 -11.24 -12.78
C THR A 244 27.03 -10.76 -12.53
N THR A 245 27.40 -10.57 -11.27
CA THR A 245 28.76 -10.18 -10.89
C THR A 245 29.74 -11.34 -11.10
N VAL A 246 31.04 -11.06 -11.05
CA VAL A 246 32.11 -12.07 -11.19
C VAL A 246 32.02 -13.19 -10.14
N ASP A 247 31.48 -12.86 -8.97
CA ASP A 247 31.24 -13.72 -7.81
C ASP A 247 29.83 -14.36 -7.82
N GLY A 248 29.14 -14.32 -8.97
CA GLY A 248 27.89 -15.02 -9.20
C GLY A 248 26.66 -14.39 -8.55
N GLN A 249 26.74 -13.12 -8.12
CA GLN A 249 25.61 -12.41 -7.50
C GLN A 249 24.72 -11.80 -8.58
N VAL A 250 23.40 -11.92 -8.40
CA VAL A 250 22.44 -11.32 -9.33
C VAL A 250 22.16 -9.90 -8.90
N VAL A 251 22.21 -9.00 -9.88
CA VAL A 251 22.02 -7.57 -9.69
C VAL A 251 20.99 -7.08 -10.69
N VAL A 252 20.03 -6.31 -10.20
CA VAL A 252 18.97 -5.71 -11.01
C VAL A 252 18.93 -4.21 -10.72
N ALA A 253 18.88 -3.40 -11.77
CA ALA A 253 18.58 -1.98 -11.67
C ALA A 253 17.26 -1.66 -12.38
N ILE A 254 16.47 -0.78 -11.78
CA ILE A 254 15.18 -0.33 -12.29
C ILE A 254 15.15 1.20 -12.25
N CYS A 255 14.83 1.79 -13.40
CA CYS A 255 14.51 3.20 -13.57
C CYS A 255 13.26 3.28 -14.46
N SER A 256 12.09 3.15 -13.83
CA SER A 256 10.81 3.11 -14.55
C SER A 256 10.51 4.42 -15.27
N LYS A 257 9.51 4.41 -16.16
CA LYS A 257 9.14 5.61 -16.93
C LYS A 257 8.77 6.78 -16.01
N LEU A 258 8.04 6.51 -14.93
CA LEU A 258 7.78 7.49 -13.87
C LEU A 258 9.09 8.01 -13.24
N MET A 259 10.00 7.12 -12.83
CA MET A 259 11.28 7.50 -12.20
C MET A 259 12.12 8.39 -13.12
N LYS A 260 12.21 8.07 -14.41
CA LYS A 260 12.88 8.89 -15.43
C LYS A 260 12.26 10.28 -15.54
N ARG A 261 10.93 10.36 -15.60
CA ARG A 261 10.24 11.67 -15.65
C ARG A 261 10.47 12.48 -14.38
N VAL A 262 10.51 11.83 -13.20
CA VAL A 262 10.90 12.50 -11.95
C VAL A 262 12.31 13.08 -12.05
N LEU A 263 13.29 12.27 -12.47
CA LEU A 263 14.69 12.69 -12.64
C LEU A 263 14.86 13.89 -13.60
N SER A 264 14.10 13.93 -14.68
CA SER A 264 14.20 14.99 -15.69
C SER A 264 13.40 16.26 -15.33
N ASN A 265 12.32 16.15 -14.55
CA ASN A 265 11.36 17.25 -14.38
C ASN A 265 11.21 17.75 -12.95
N VAL A 266 11.65 17.01 -11.94
CA VAL A 266 11.58 17.43 -10.52
C VAL A 266 12.92 18.03 -10.11
N PRO A 267 13.02 19.37 -9.90
CA PRO A 267 14.28 20.06 -9.60
C PRO A 267 15.07 19.46 -8.44
N GLN A 268 14.36 19.01 -7.41
CA GLN A 268 14.90 18.44 -6.19
C GLN A 268 15.74 17.18 -6.44
N SER A 269 15.50 16.46 -7.54
CA SER A 269 16.27 15.26 -7.91
C SER A 269 17.73 15.57 -8.25
N HIS A 270 18.03 16.79 -8.69
CA HIS A 270 19.40 17.27 -8.89
C HIS A 270 20.06 17.70 -7.57
N GLU A 271 19.29 18.12 -6.57
CA GLU A 271 19.83 18.62 -5.30
C GLU A 271 20.17 17.47 -4.35
N LEU A 272 19.20 16.58 -4.12
CA LEU A 272 19.28 15.56 -3.08
C LEU A 272 18.57 14.27 -3.51
N ILE A 273 19.33 13.18 -3.48
CA ILE A 273 18.78 11.81 -3.53
C ILE A 273 19.04 11.13 -2.20
N THR A 274 17.97 10.63 -1.58
CA THR A 274 18.07 9.75 -0.41
C THR A 274 18.06 8.31 -0.86
N VAL A 275 19.01 7.51 -0.37
CA VAL A 275 19.05 6.07 -0.62
C VAL A 275 18.76 5.33 0.68
N ASP A 276 17.74 4.50 0.66
CA ASP A 276 17.34 3.70 1.82
C ASP A 276 17.42 2.21 1.51
N HIS A 277 18.04 1.46 2.42
CA HIS A 277 18.16 0.01 2.29
C HIS A 277 16.98 -0.69 2.97
N CYS A 278 16.22 -1.45 2.18
CA CYS A 278 15.11 -2.25 2.64
C CYS A 278 15.41 -3.74 2.47
N GLY A 279 15.79 -4.41 3.56
CA GLY A 279 15.85 -5.88 3.58
C GLY A 279 14.47 -6.48 3.30
N ALA A 280 14.36 -7.36 2.29
CA ALA A 280 13.14 -8.10 2.03
C ALA A 280 12.85 -9.02 3.23
N ALA A 281 11.69 -8.84 3.87
CA ALA A 281 11.43 -9.25 5.25
C ALA A 281 11.62 -10.75 5.63
N ASN A 282 12.04 -11.65 4.73
CA ASN A 282 12.34 -13.06 5.01
C ASN A 282 13.38 -13.70 4.07
N CYS A 283 14.15 -12.95 3.27
CA CYS A 283 15.23 -13.50 2.46
C CYS A 283 16.53 -12.84 2.90
N ASP A 284 17.31 -13.53 3.74
CA ASP A 284 18.50 -12.99 4.40
C ASP A 284 19.62 -12.58 3.41
N SER A 285 19.46 -12.85 2.12
CA SER A 285 20.38 -12.46 1.05
C SER A 285 19.82 -11.41 0.08
N LEU A 286 18.54 -11.02 0.15
CA LEU A 286 17.95 -10.08 -0.81
C LEU A 286 17.88 -8.65 -0.24
N GLY A 287 18.77 -7.80 -0.73
CA GLY A 287 18.79 -6.36 -0.45
C GLY A 287 18.10 -5.56 -1.53
N ALA A 288 17.25 -4.60 -1.15
CA ALA A 288 16.64 -3.65 -2.08
C ALA A 288 16.97 -2.23 -1.63
N TYR A 289 17.60 -1.44 -2.49
CA TYR A 289 17.88 -0.05 -2.22
C TYR A 289 16.92 0.82 -3.03
N LEU A 290 16.19 1.68 -2.34
CA LEU A 290 15.29 2.65 -2.94
C LEU A 290 15.98 4.00 -3.02
N LEU A 291 16.04 4.56 -4.22
CA LEU A 291 16.53 5.90 -4.47
C LEU A 291 15.33 6.83 -4.62
N LEU A 292 15.29 7.87 -3.79
CA LEU A 292 14.14 8.77 -3.70
C LEU A 292 14.62 10.22 -3.72
N THR A 293 13.82 11.10 -4.31
CA THR A 293 13.97 12.54 -4.14
C THR A 293 12.81 13.12 -3.36
N HIS A 294 13.05 14.26 -2.72
CA HIS A 294 12.01 14.97 -1.98
C HIS A 294 11.17 15.83 -2.94
N SER A 295 9.89 16.04 -2.61
CA SER A 295 8.99 16.94 -3.32
C SER A 295 7.88 17.40 -2.39
N CYS A 296 7.07 18.36 -2.82
CA CYS A 296 5.83 18.75 -2.14
C CYS A 296 4.77 17.63 -2.07
N ILE A 297 4.91 16.58 -2.91
CA ILE A 297 4.08 15.37 -2.93
C ILE A 297 4.65 14.28 -2.01
N GLY A 298 5.79 14.54 -1.36
CA GLY A 298 6.53 13.59 -0.54
C GLY A 298 7.72 12.97 -1.29
N GLY A 299 8.17 11.80 -0.82
CA GLY A 299 9.28 11.08 -1.45
C GLY A 299 8.86 10.44 -2.76
N LEU A 300 9.44 10.89 -3.87
CA LEU A 300 9.21 10.31 -5.21
C LEU A 300 10.37 9.40 -5.59
N PRO A 301 10.10 8.21 -6.16
CA PRO A 301 11.14 7.29 -6.57
C PRO A 301 11.86 7.81 -7.81
N VAL A 302 13.18 7.69 -7.80
CA VAL A 302 14.06 7.97 -8.95
C VAL A 302 14.83 6.74 -9.40
N GLY A 303 14.82 5.66 -8.61
CA GLY A 303 15.44 4.40 -8.97
C GLY A 303 15.23 3.32 -7.91
N CYS A 304 15.44 2.08 -8.30
CA CYS A 304 15.54 0.94 -7.38
C CYS A 304 16.64 0.01 -7.86
N ILE A 305 17.50 -0.42 -6.95
CA ILE A 305 18.47 -1.48 -7.21
C ILE A 305 18.22 -2.66 -6.26
N ILE A 306 18.31 -3.87 -6.79
CA ILE A 306 18.07 -5.11 -6.06
C ILE A 306 19.32 -5.98 -6.19
N THR A 307 19.82 -6.47 -5.06
CA THR A 307 21.05 -7.28 -5.01
C THR A 307 20.85 -8.54 -4.17
N THR A 308 21.51 -9.63 -4.56
CA THR A 308 21.57 -10.88 -3.77
C THR A 308 22.70 -10.89 -2.72
N SER A 309 23.44 -9.79 -2.62
CA SER A 309 24.54 -9.58 -1.68
C SER A 309 24.70 -8.08 -1.38
N GLU A 310 25.18 -7.77 -0.18
CA GLU A 310 25.43 -6.39 0.28
C GLU A 310 26.94 -6.03 0.23
N THR A 311 27.75 -6.79 -0.52
CA THR A 311 29.18 -6.48 -0.69
C THR A 311 29.39 -5.25 -1.58
N THR A 312 30.46 -4.49 -1.32
CA THR A 312 30.80 -3.30 -2.12
C THR A 312 30.83 -3.57 -3.63
N PRO A 313 31.48 -4.63 -4.15
CA PRO A 313 31.49 -4.90 -5.59
C PRO A 313 30.10 -5.13 -6.17
N THR A 314 29.22 -5.84 -5.45
CA THR A 314 27.84 -6.09 -5.87
C THR A 314 27.04 -4.80 -5.94
N VAL A 315 27.15 -3.94 -4.92
CA VAL A 315 26.46 -2.66 -4.89
C VAL A 315 27.02 -1.69 -5.94
N THR A 316 28.33 -1.70 -6.19
CA THR A 316 28.97 -0.93 -7.27
C THR A 316 28.42 -1.35 -8.64
N ALA A 317 28.37 -2.65 -8.93
CA ALA A 317 27.78 -3.16 -10.18
C ALA A 317 26.31 -2.73 -10.34
N ALA A 318 25.55 -2.75 -9.24
CA ALA A 318 24.15 -2.31 -9.24
C ALA A 318 23.98 -0.82 -9.57
N LEU A 319 24.83 0.03 -8.98
CA LEU A 319 24.83 1.46 -9.26
C LEU A 319 25.33 1.77 -10.68
N GLN A 320 26.25 0.98 -11.24
CA GLN A 320 26.67 1.10 -12.64
C GLN A 320 25.51 0.83 -13.59
N LEU A 321 24.76 -0.27 -13.37
CA LEU A 321 23.55 -0.56 -14.14
C LEU A 321 22.49 0.54 -13.96
N TYR A 322 22.28 1.03 -12.74
CA TYR A 322 21.36 2.14 -12.54
C TYR A 322 21.78 3.39 -13.33
N LYS A 323 23.07 3.74 -13.32
CA LYS A 323 23.61 4.88 -14.05
C LYS A 323 23.41 4.77 -15.56
N SER A 324 23.45 3.56 -16.14
CA SER A 324 23.19 3.37 -17.58
C SER A 324 21.71 3.58 -17.95
N LEU A 325 20.79 3.37 -17.01
CA LEU A 325 19.35 3.56 -17.19
C LEU A 325 18.90 5.02 -16.97
N VAL A 326 19.70 5.82 -16.26
CA VAL A 326 19.40 7.23 -15.98
C VAL A 326 19.40 8.04 -17.29
N PRO A 327 18.34 8.83 -17.57
CA PRO A 327 18.29 9.61 -18.80
C PRO A 327 19.33 10.72 -18.80
N THR A 328 19.85 11.10 -19.97
CA THR A 328 20.86 12.18 -20.11
C THR A 328 20.36 13.55 -19.65
N THR A 329 19.04 13.75 -19.61
CA THR A 329 18.39 14.95 -19.08
C THR A 329 18.24 14.95 -17.56
N ALA A 330 18.54 13.82 -16.89
CA ALA A 330 18.51 13.75 -15.43
C ALA A 330 19.52 14.71 -14.80
N PHE A 331 19.27 15.06 -13.55
CA PHE A 331 20.18 15.93 -12.77
C PHE A 331 20.51 17.24 -13.48
N ARG A 332 19.60 17.76 -14.32
CA ARG A 332 19.81 18.96 -15.14
C ARG A 332 21.05 18.86 -16.05
N GLY A 333 21.35 17.66 -16.54
CA GLY A 333 22.52 17.38 -17.39
C GLY A 333 23.83 17.18 -16.63
N GLY A 334 23.80 17.13 -15.30
CA GLY A 334 24.97 16.84 -14.46
C GLY A 334 25.30 15.33 -14.37
N ALA A 335 26.49 15.00 -13.87
CA ALA A 335 26.95 13.61 -13.72
C ALA A 335 26.28 12.83 -12.57
N GLY A 336 25.50 13.51 -11.72
CA GLY A 336 24.81 12.99 -10.54
C GLY A 336 24.09 14.09 -9.78
N PRO A 337 23.38 13.78 -8.67
CA PRO A 337 22.86 14.79 -7.76
C PRO A 337 24.00 15.51 -7.04
N LYS A 338 23.76 16.72 -6.51
CA LYS A 338 24.73 17.42 -5.65
C LYS A 338 25.02 16.61 -4.38
N VAL A 339 24.00 15.96 -3.81
CA VAL A 339 24.10 15.22 -2.55
C VAL A 339 23.39 13.88 -2.61
N PHE A 340 24.07 12.83 -2.16
CA PHE A 340 23.44 11.59 -1.71
C PHE A 340 23.32 11.58 -0.18
N MET A 341 22.14 11.23 0.33
CA MET A 341 21.93 11.00 1.76
C MET A 341 21.60 9.52 2.00
N THR A 342 22.41 8.84 2.81
CA THR A 342 22.27 7.40 3.08
C THR A 342 22.16 7.11 4.57
N ASP A 343 21.86 5.85 4.91
CA ASP A 343 22.16 5.29 6.22
C ASP A 343 23.67 4.98 6.37
N GLU A 344 24.05 4.43 7.52
CA GLU A 344 25.43 4.01 7.79
C GLU A 344 25.70 2.64 7.14
N CYS A 345 25.82 2.63 5.81
CA CYS A 345 26.17 1.45 5.02
C CYS A 345 27.52 1.66 4.30
N PRO A 346 28.63 1.08 4.80
CA PRO A 346 29.95 1.27 4.21
C PRO A 346 30.06 0.80 2.74
N ALA A 347 29.36 -0.29 2.40
CA ALA A 347 29.34 -0.83 1.04
C ALA A 347 28.68 0.15 0.06
N LEU A 348 27.48 0.64 0.39
CA LEU A 348 26.76 1.63 -0.39
C LEU A 348 27.53 2.95 -0.53
N GLN A 349 28.12 3.45 0.56
CA GLN A 349 28.88 4.71 0.55
C GLN A 349 30.13 4.62 -0.34
N SER A 350 30.84 3.49 -0.25
CA SER A 350 32.03 3.26 -1.09
C SER A 350 31.64 3.18 -2.56
N ALA A 351 30.58 2.43 -2.88
CA ALA A 351 30.06 2.30 -4.24
C ALA A 351 29.56 3.64 -4.82
N LEU A 352 28.83 4.45 -4.03
CA LEU A 352 28.40 5.79 -4.46
C LEU A 352 29.59 6.71 -4.74
N ARG A 353 30.68 6.62 -3.97
CA ARG A 353 31.87 7.46 -4.16
C ARG A 353 32.58 7.13 -5.46
N GLU A 354 32.57 5.85 -5.84
CA GLU A 354 33.16 5.37 -7.07
C GLU A 354 32.33 5.77 -8.29
N ILE A 355 31.00 5.58 -8.23
CA ILE A 355 30.11 5.78 -9.39
C ILE A 355 29.70 7.25 -9.59
N PHE A 356 29.59 8.02 -8.50
CA PHE A 356 29.20 9.43 -8.48
C PHE A 356 30.21 10.26 -7.67
N PRO A 357 31.45 10.41 -8.15
CA PRO A 357 32.52 11.07 -7.40
C PRO A 357 32.28 12.57 -7.15
N GLU A 358 31.50 13.23 -8.00
CA GLU A 358 31.12 14.64 -7.87
C GLU A 358 30.02 14.88 -6.82
N SER A 359 29.31 13.83 -6.41
CA SER A 359 28.24 13.92 -5.44
C SER A 359 28.79 13.87 -4.02
N SER A 360 28.42 14.86 -3.20
CA SER A 360 28.71 14.83 -1.77
C SER A 360 27.89 13.75 -1.06
N GLN A 361 28.48 13.07 -0.08
CA GLN A 361 27.78 12.05 0.70
C GLN A 361 27.51 12.54 2.12
N LEU A 362 26.24 12.46 2.53
CA LEU A 362 25.80 12.78 3.87
C LEU A 362 25.11 11.59 4.53
N LEU A 363 25.24 11.50 5.84
CA LEU A 363 24.46 10.58 6.65
C LEU A 363 23.12 11.21 7.02
N SER A 364 22.09 10.38 7.02
CA SER A 364 20.80 10.73 7.56
C SER A 364 20.84 10.96 9.08
N VAL A 365 20.38 12.13 9.53
CA VAL A 365 20.18 12.42 10.96
C VAL A 365 19.19 11.44 11.61
N PHE A 366 18.14 11.02 10.90
CA PHE A 366 17.15 10.07 11.42
C PHE A 366 17.76 8.68 11.64
N HIS A 367 18.57 8.18 10.70
CA HIS A 367 19.22 6.89 10.85
C HIS A 367 20.29 6.92 11.96
N ILE A 368 20.99 8.04 12.13
CA ILE A 368 21.91 8.24 13.26
C ILE A 368 21.16 8.19 14.60
N LEU A 369 20.05 8.92 14.72
CA LEU A 369 19.23 8.90 15.94
C LEU A 369 18.65 7.51 16.20
N GLN A 370 18.20 6.80 15.17
CA GLN A 370 17.70 5.44 15.29
C GLN A 370 18.80 4.47 15.72
N ALA A 371 20.00 4.57 15.14
CA ALA A 371 21.17 3.77 15.52
C ALA A 371 21.57 4.04 16.97
N ALA A 372 21.61 5.31 17.38
CA ALA A 372 21.90 5.71 18.75
C ALA A 372 20.87 5.18 19.75
N TRP A 373 19.58 5.25 19.41
CA TRP A 373 18.51 4.67 20.21
C TRP A 373 18.69 3.16 20.39
N ARG A 374 18.89 2.41 19.29
CA ARG A 374 19.16 0.97 19.34
C ARG A 374 20.40 0.63 20.16
N TRP A 375 21.46 1.42 20.02
CA TRP A 375 22.71 1.25 20.74
C TRP A 375 22.52 1.45 22.25
N LEU A 376 21.86 2.53 22.67
CA LEU A 376 21.57 2.85 24.08
C LEU A 376 20.64 1.81 24.75
N TRP A 377 19.71 1.23 23.99
CA TRP A 377 18.79 0.20 24.49
C TRP A 377 19.31 -1.23 24.35
N ASN A 378 20.50 -1.42 23.79
CA ASN A 378 21.12 -2.74 23.67
C ASN A 378 21.58 -3.25 25.05
N SER A 379 21.04 -4.39 25.49
CA SER A 379 21.36 -4.99 26.79
C SER A 379 22.84 -5.28 26.98
N LYS A 380 23.58 -5.56 25.90
CA LYS A 380 25.04 -5.80 25.92
C LYS A 380 25.83 -4.56 26.34
N LYS A 381 25.28 -3.36 26.18
CA LYS A 381 25.92 -2.08 26.53
C LYS A 381 25.76 -1.71 28.01
N LYS A 382 24.88 -2.41 28.75
CA LYS A 382 24.66 -2.26 30.20
C LYS A 382 24.39 -0.81 30.66
N ILE A 383 23.70 -0.02 29.84
CA ILE A 383 23.30 1.36 30.19
C ILE A 383 21.99 1.34 30.98
N GLU A 384 21.96 2.03 32.12
CA GLU A 384 20.80 2.11 33.00
C GLU A 384 19.65 2.86 32.33
N LYS A 385 18.41 2.43 32.57
CA LYS A 385 17.22 3.02 31.91
C LYS A 385 17.07 4.51 32.16
N GLN A 386 17.44 4.98 33.36
CA GLN A 386 17.33 6.37 33.78
C GLN A 386 18.29 7.32 33.05
N ASP A 387 19.45 6.80 32.63
CA ASP A 387 20.52 7.60 32.02
C ASP A 387 20.37 7.74 30.49
N ARG A 388 19.63 6.82 29.85
CA ARG A 388 19.48 6.78 28.39
C ARG A 388 18.89 8.06 27.78
N PRO A 389 17.84 8.70 28.35
CA PRO A 389 17.28 9.93 27.78
C PRO A 389 18.29 11.07 27.74
N GLU A 390 19.12 11.22 28.76
CA GLU A 390 20.17 12.24 28.83
C GLU A 390 21.25 11.98 27.78
N LEU A 391 21.79 10.76 27.71
CA LEU A 391 22.78 10.38 26.71
C LEU A 391 22.26 10.57 25.27
N PHE A 392 21.00 10.25 25.03
CA PHE A 392 20.36 10.49 23.73
C PHE A 392 20.20 11.99 23.45
N GLY A 393 19.82 12.79 24.45
CA GLY A 393 19.69 14.24 24.36
C GLY A 393 21.01 14.95 24.02
N ILE A 394 22.12 14.47 24.58
CA ILE A 394 23.47 14.97 24.28
C ILE A 394 23.80 14.78 22.80
N LEU A 395 23.63 13.55 22.27
CA LEU A 395 23.89 13.28 20.86
C LEU A 395 22.94 14.08 19.94
N LYS A 396 21.67 14.18 20.32
CA LYS A 396 20.68 14.97 19.57
C LYS A 396 21.08 16.46 19.51
N SER A 397 21.58 17.01 20.60
CA SER A 397 22.02 18.42 20.64
C SER A 397 23.20 18.67 19.71
N LEU A 398 24.16 17.74 19.66
CA LEU A 398 25.28 17.80 18.72
C LEU A 398 24.83 17.70 17.25
N LEU A 399 23.82 16.88 16.95
CA LEU A 399 23.27 16.71 15.59
C LEU A 399 22.63 17.99 15.04
N TYR A 400 21.97 18.77 15.90
CA TYR A 400 21.17 19.94 15.50
C TYR A 400 21.84 21.30 15.78
N CYS A 401 23.11 21.32 16.17
CA CYS A 401 23.83 22.57 16.38
C CYS A 401 23.92 23.38 15.09
N GLN A 402 23.97 24.71 15.23
CA GLN A 402 23.86 25.67 14.12
C GLN A 402 25.22 26.20 13.67
N SER A 403 26.28 25.99 14.45
CA SER A 403 27.65 26.38 14.09
C SER A 403 28.69 25.36 14.55
N LEU A 404 29.87 25.41 13.92
CA LEU A 404 31.03 24.60 14.33
C LEU A 404 31.50 24.95 15.74
N GLY A 405 31.54 26.24 16.10
CA GLY A 405 31.91 26.67 17.45
C GLY A 405 30.95 26.16 18.53
N GLU A 406 29.64 26.16 18.25
CA GLU A 406 28.64 25.57 19.15
C GLU A 406 28.84 24.05 19.30
N MET A 407 29.18 23.35 18.22
CA MET A 407 29.46 21.92 18.25
C MET A 407 30.61 21.59 19.20
N ASP A 408 31.72 22.31 19.09
CA ASP A 408 32.91 22.10 19.93
C ASP A 408 32.58 22.31 21.41
N VAL A 409 31.84 23.38 21.72
CA VAL A 409 31.38 23.68 23.10
C VAL A 409 30.45 22.58 23.62
N LEU A 410 29.48 22.13 22.82
CA LEU A 410 28.56 21.05 23.20
C LEU A 410 29.30 19.73 23.44
N TYR A 411 30.30 19.42 22.62
CA TYR A 411 31.11 18.21 22.77
C TYR A 411 31.98 18.27 24.02
N GLN A 412 32.64 19.39 24.29
CA GLN A 412 33.42 19.59 25.51
C GLN A 412 32.54 19.45 26.77
N ARG A 413 31.34 20.05 26.76
CA ARG A 413 30.37 19.90 27.84
C ARG A 413 29.93 18.43 28.00
N ALA A 414 29.70 17.73 26.90
CA ALA A 414 29.35 16.32 26.92
C ALA A 414 30.48 15.43 27.47
N ALA A 415 31.74 15.75 27.14
CA ALA A 415 32.90 15.02 27.63
C ALA A 415 33.09 15.16 29.16
N GLN A 416 32.64 16.27 29.73
CA GLN A 416 32.68 16.55 31.18
C GLN A 416 31.39 16.11 31.91
N ASN A 417 30.38 15.62 31.21
CA ASN A 417 29.11 15.21 31.81
C ASN A 417 29.30 13.93 32.65
N ALA A 418 28.82 13.95 33.89
CA ALA A 418 28.98 12.84 34.83
C ALA A 418 28.39 11.51 34.32
N VAL A 419 27.25 11.55 33.65
CA VAL A 419 26.58 10.38 33.07
C VAL A 419 27.35 9.85 31.85
N VAL A 420 27.93 10.72 31.02
CA VAL A 420 28.81 10.31 29.92
C VAL A 420 30.08 9.65 30.45
N MET A 421 30.70 10.21 31.48
CA MET A 421 31.92 9.67 32.10
C MET A 421 31.66 8.32 32.80
N LYS A 422 30.46 8.11 33.36
CA LYS A 422 30.02 6.83 33.91
C LYS A 422 30.09 5.69 32.88
N TYR A 423 29.86 5.99 31.60
CA TYR A 423 29.81 5.01 30.51
C TYR A 423 30.92 5.20 29.47
N LYS A 424 32.11 4.66 29.74
CA LYS A 424 33.28 4.72 28.82
C LYS A 424 32.98 4.30 27.38
N GLN A 425 32.13 3.28 27.19
CA GLN A 425 31.72 2.84 25.85
C GLN A 425 30.91 3.91 25.11
N PHE A 426 30.09 4.69 25.83
CA PHE A 426 29.34 5.80 25.24
C PHE A 426 30.27 6.97 24.93
N SER A 427 31.26 7.27 25.77
CA SER A 427 32.25 8.32 25.46
C SER A 427 33.01 8.00 24.16
N GLN A 428 33.40 6.74 23.96
CA GLN A 428 34.02 6.27 22.71
C GLN A 428 33.06 6.36 21.52
N TYR A 429 31.79 5.97 21.72
CA TYR A 429 30.75 6.08 20.71
C TYR A 429 30.52 7.53 20.28
N LEU A 430 30.49 8.46 21.24
CA LEU A 430 30.31 9.89 21.01
C LEU A 430 31.50 10.50 20.26
N LEU A 431 32.73 10.16 20.66
CA LEU A 431 33.95 10.59 19.98
C LEU A 431 33.97 10.11 18.51
N GLY A 432 33.54 8.87 18.26
CA GLY A 432 33.43 8.32 16.91
C GLY A 432 32.42 9.05 16.02
N TRP A 433 31.34 9.59 16.61
CA TRP A 433 30.43 10.48 15.87
C TRP A 433 31.06 11.85 15.63
N TYR A 434 31.61 12.46 16.68
CA TYR A 434 32.21 13.79 16.61
C TYR A 434 33.32 13.89 15.56
N SER A 435 34.21 12.88 15.48
CA SER A 435 35.33 12.87 14.53
C SER A 435 34.90 12.90 13.06
N ARG A 436 33.68 12.46 12.75
CA ARG A 436 33.08 12.47 11.41
C ARG A 436 31.93 13.46 11.27
N SER A 437 31.89 14.51 12.11
CA SER A 437 30.82 15.52 12.13
C SER A 437 30.52 16.14 10.76
N LYS A 438 31.52 16.32 9.91
CA LYS A 438 31.33 16.81 8.52
C LYS A 438 30.34 15.97 7.70
N SER A 439 30.23 14.66 7.98
CA SER A 439 29.34 13.76 7.25
C SER A 439 27.88 13.84 7.70
N TRP A 440 27.57 14.48 8.84
CA TRP A 440 26.22 14.42 9.41
C TRP A 440 25.72 15.70 10.09
N ALA A 441 26.59 16.60 10.52
CA ALA A 441 26.19 17.79 11.27
C ALA A 441 25.40 18.75 10.40
N VAL A 442 24.33 19.34 10.94
CA VAL A 442 23.55 20.35 10.21
C VAL A 442 24.40 21.60 9.92
N CYS A 443 25.22 22.04 10.88
CA CYS A 443 26.12 23.18 10.70
C CYS A 443 27.17 22.99 9.60
N CYS A 444 27.57 21.76 9.27
CA CYS A 444 28.51 21.46 8.19
C CYS A 444 27.87 21.45 6.80
N ARG A 445 26.57 21.76 6.68
CA ARG A 445 25.79 21.67 5.45
C ARG A 445 25.35 23.04 4.90
N GLN A 446 25.82 24.15 5.47
CA GLN A 446 25.35 25.50 5.11
C GLN A 446 25.61 25.85 3.64
N ASP A 447 26.68 25.32 3.05
CA ASP A 447 27.03 25.52 1.63
C ASP A 447 26.23 24.61 0.66
N LEU A 448 25.50 23.62 1.21
CA LEU A 448 24.68 22.70 0.43
C LEU A 448 23.25 23.26 0.39
N GLN A 449 22.79 23.66 -0.80
CA GLN A 449 21.42 24.12 -1.06
C GLN A 449 20.38 23.00 -0.86
N LEU A 450 20.13 22.59 0.39
CA LEU A 450 19.30 21.44 0.75
C LEU A 450 17.85 21.79 1.15
N GLN A 451 17.40 23.03 0.93
CA GLN A 451 16.03 23.53 1.19
C GLN A 451 15.40 23.06 2.53
N GLY A 452 16.18 22.89 3.60
CA GLY A 452 15.65 22.40 4.88
C GLY A 452 15.44 20.88 4.98
N SER A 453 15.67 20.11 3.92
CA SER A 453 15.55 18.63 3.88
C SER A 453 16.69 17.90 4.63
N PHE A 454 16.94 18.28 5.87
CA PHE A 454 17.97 17.69 6.74
C PHE A 454 17.54 16.35 7.37
N THR A 455 16.24 16.10 7.42
CA THR A 455 15.64 14.95 8.11
C THR A 455 15.18 13.88 7.12
N SER A 456 15.76 12.67 7.18
CA SER A 456 15.37 11.54 6.33
C SER A 456 14.04 10.87 6.76
N ASP A 457 13.06 11.62 7.27
CA ASP A 457 11.68 11.12 7.48
C ASP A 457 11.16 10.38 6.22
N TYR A 458 11.61 10.80 5.05
CA TYR A 458 11.36 10.16 3.77
C TYR A 458 11.83 8.71 3.66
N GLY A 459 12.96 8.34 4.25
CA GLY A 459 13.48 6.96 4.24
C GLY A 459 12.54 6.01 4.97
N GLU A 460 12.18 6.31 6.23
CA GLU A 460 11.20 5.50 6.96
C GLU A 460 9.85 5.46 6.26
N ARG A 461 9.36 6.62 5.78
CA ARG A 461 8.11 6.67 5.02
C ARG A 461 8.18 5.83 3.76
N ALA A 462 9.29 5.84 3.03
CA ALA A 462 9.44 5.07 1.82
C ALA A 462 9.60 3.57 2.09
N THR A 463 10.36 3.18 3.12
CA THR A 463 10.39 1.79 3.59
C THR A 463 9.01 1.35 4.08
N ARG A 464 8.23 2.23 4.72
CA ARG A 464 6.85 1.95 5.12
C ARG A 464 5.90 1.87 3.92
N VAL A 465 6.02 2.77 2.94
CA VAL A 465 5.25 2.72 1.68
C VAL A 465 5.58 1.45 0.91
N LEU A 466 6.85 1.10 0.79
CA LEU A 466 7.29 -0.15 0.19
C LEU A 466 6.68 -1.33 0.94
N LYS A 467 6.86 -1.43 2.25
CA LYS A 467 6.38 -2.58 3.04
C LYS A 467 4.86 -2.66 3.14
N GLU A 468 4.15 -1.55 3.29
CA GLU A 468 2.73 -1.52 3.63
C GLU A 468 1.81 -1.23 2.45
N GLN A 469 2.23 -0.42 1.49
CA GLN A 469 1.38 -0.03 0.35
C GLN A 469 1.74 -0.82 -0.91
N ILE A 470 3.03 -0.95 -1.22
CA ILE A 470 3.50 -1.61 -2.44
C ILE A 470 3.53 -3.13 -2.25
N LEU A 471 4.24 -3.58 -1.21
CA LEU A 471 4.31 -4.98 -0.82
C LEU A 471 3.07 -5.43 -0.04
N ASN A 472 2.25 -4.54 0.51
CA ASN A 472 1.07 -4.89 1.32
C ASN A 472 1.35 -5.93 2.43
N ARG A 473 2.51 -5.80 3.08
CA ARG A 473 3.08 -6.73 4.07
C ARG A 473 3.20 -8.18 3.57
N LEU A 474 3.18 -8.38 2.25
CA LEU A 474 3.39 -9.66 1.61
C LEU A 474 4.85 -10.07 1.77
N LYS A 475 5.07 -11.38 1.89
CA LYS A 475 6.41 -11.95 1.91
C LYS A 475 6.89 -12.06 0.47
N VAL A 476 7.89 -11.27 0.10
CA VAL A 476 8.62 -11.41 -1.15
C VAL A 476 9.42 -12.71 -1.09
N GLN A 477 9.25 -13.57 -2.10
CA GLN A 477 9.83 -14.92 -2.12
C GLN A 477 11.10 -15.01 -2.98
N ASN A 478 11.25 -14.18 -4.03
CA ASN A 478 12.42 -14.15 -4.90
C ASN A 478 12.60 -12.77 -5.58
N VAL A 479 13.73 -12.60 -6.29
CA VAL A 479 14.10 -11.35 -7.00
C VAL A 479 13.06 -10.97 -8.06
N VAL A 480 12.60 -11.94 -8.86
CA VAL A 480 11.63 -11.72 -9.95
C VAL A 480 10.34 -11.10 -9.43
N GLN A 481 9.83 -11.62 -8.31
CA GLN A 481 8.63 -11.07 -7.67
C GLN A 481 8.83 -9.65 -7.14
N LEU A 482 10.02 -9.34 -6.62
CA LEU A 482 10.33 -7.98 -6.17
C LEU A 482 10.34 -6.99 -7.34
N VAL A 483 10.94 -7.40 -8.46
CA VAL A 483 10.94 -6.64 -9.72
C VAL A 483 9.50 -6.33 -10.15
N ASP A 484 8.61 -7.33 -10.14
CA ASP A 484 7.20 -7.13 -10.51
C ASP A 484 6.49 -6.12 -9.59
N PHE A 485 6.76 -6.16 -8.28
CA PHE A 485 6.19 -5.18 -7.36
C PHE A 485 6.70 -3.76 -7.60
N VAL A 486 7.97 -3.59 -7.93
CA VAL A 486 8.56 -2.27 -8.23
C VAL A 486 8.03 -1.74 -9.57
N LEU A 487 8.03 -2.55 -10.63
CA LEU A 487 7.59 -2.09 -11.95
C LEU A 487 6.07 -1.85 -12.02
N ASP A 488 5.25 -2.69 -11.37
CA ASP A 488 3.80 -2.56 -11.48
C ASP A 488 3.19 -1.70 -10.34
N ARG A 489 3.41 -2.12 -9.09
CA ARG A 489 2.68 -1.52 -7.95
C ARG A 489 3.26 -0.20 -7.48
N MET A 490 4.59 -0.07 -7.42
CA MET A 490 5.22 1.18 -7.00
C MET A 490 4.90 2.31 -7.98
N GLU A 491 5.00 2.04 -9.29
CA GLU A 491 4.67 3.02 -10.31
C GLU A 491 3.21 3.46 -10.23
N LYS A 492 2.25 2.53 -10.11
CA LYS A 492 0.84 2.86 -9.93
C LYS A 492 0.57 3.66 -8.66
N TYR A 493 1.17 3.27 -7.54
CA TYR A 493 1.00 3.96 -6.25
C TYR A 493 1.46 5.43 -6.33
N HIS A 494 2.67 5.68 -6.84
CA HIS A 494 3.19 7.03 -6.94
C HIS A 494 2.49 7.85 -8.03
N THR A 495 2.10 7.24 -9.14
CA THR A 495 1.29 7.89 -10.18
C THR A 495 -0.04 8.39 -9.59
N GLN A 496 -0.76 7.53 -8.87
CA GLN A 496 -2.02 7.91 -8.23
C GLN A 496 -1.80 9.01 -7.20
N GLY A 497 -0.78 8.90 -6.35
CA GLY A 497 -0.49 9.94 -5.35
C GLY A 497 -0.16 11.32 -5.96
N ILE A 498 0.49 11.35 -7.13
CA ILE A 498 0.71 12.60 -7.87
C ILE A 498 -0.61 13.14 -8.45
N LEU A 499 -1.44 12.27 -9.03
CA LEU A 499 -2.73 12.67 -9.60
C LEU A 499 -3.72 13.16 -8.54
N ASP A 500 -3.77 12.54 -7.36
CA ASP A 500 -4.57 12.98 -6.22
C ASP A 500 -4.19 14.41 -5.81
N VAL A 501 -2.90 14.73 -5.81
CA VAL A 501 -2.42 16.08 -5.51
C VAL A 501 -2.80 17.07 -6.62
N VAL A 502 -2.54 16.73 -7.89
CA VAL A 502 -2.82 17.61 -9.04
C VAL A 502 -4.33 17.90 -9.16
N SER A 503 -5.17 16.92 -8.84
CA SER A 503 -6.64 17.05 -8.85
C SER A 503 -7.23 17.71 -7.61
N GLY A 504 -6.44 17.93 -6.56
CA GLY A 504 -6.93 18.45 -5.28
C GLY A 504 -7.62 17.40 -4.39
N CYS A 505 -7.65 16.13 -4.80
CA CYS A 505 -8.24 15.00 -4.09
C CYS A 505 -7.26 14.34 -3.08
N PHE A 506 -6.44 15.12 -2.40
CA PHE A 506 -5.42 14.61 -1.48
C PHE A 506 -5.81 14.78 -0.01
N ASP A 507 -5.17 14.00 0.87
CA ASP A 507 -5.38 14.06 2.32
C ASP A 507 -4.73 15.33 2.91
N SER A 508 -5.50 16.41 3.03
CA SER A 508 -5.01 17.71 3.49
C SER A 508 -4.26 17.66 4.82
N VAL A 509 -4.60 16.73 5.71
CA VAL A 509 -3.89 16.53 6.98
C VAL A 509 -2.47 16.04 6.76
N LYS A 510 -2.27 15.05 5.87
CA LYS A 510 -0.94 14.49 5.56
C LYS A 510 -0.02 15.50 4.89
N TYR A 511 -0.56 16.39 4.08
CA TYR A 511 0.22 17.37 3.31
C TYR A 511 0.17 18.79 3.88
N SER A 512 -0.50 18.99 5.01
CA SER A 512 -0.69 20.29 5.69
C SER A 512 0.59 21.11 5.89
N ARG A 513 1.74 20.44 6.05
CA ARG A 513 3.06 21.08 6.20
C ARG A 513 3.61 21.75 4.94
N TYR A 514 3.04 21.44 3.78
CA TYR A 514 3.37 22.01 2.47
C TYR A 514 2.29 23.00 1.98
N LEU A 515 1.22 23.16 2.75
CA LEU A 515 0.20 24.17 2.50
C LEU A 515 0.58 25.45 3.25
N PRO A 516 0.37 26.64 2.64
CA PRO A 516 0.41 27.89 3.38
C PRO A 516 -0.60 27.83 4.55
N GLN A 517 -0.15 28.19 5.74
CA GLN A 517 -0.99 28.30 6.94
C GLN A 517 -0.99 29.75 7.41
N GLU A 518 -2.15 30.25 7.83
CA GLU A 518 -2.29 31.60 8.41
C GLU A 518 -1.31 31.74 9.59
N ALA A 519 -0.55 32.83 9.58
CA ALA A 519 0.44 33.11 10.61
C ALA A 519 -0.25 33.65 11.88
N GLU A 520 0.16 33.17 13.06
CA GLU A 520 -0.17 33.82 14.33
C GLU A 520 0.56 35.17 14.41
N GLY A 521 -0.15 36.25 14.07
CA GLY A 521 0.35 37.62 14.12
C GLY A 521 0.90 38.15 12.79
N GLU A 522 0.75 39.46 12.59
CA GLU A 522 1.15 40.14 11.36
C GLU A 522 2.68 40.35 11.33
N LEU A 523 3.38 39.54 10.54
CA LEU A 523 4.83 39.67 10.33
C LEU A 523 5.12 40.86 9.40
N ILE A 524 6.07 41.71 9.80
CA ILE A 524 6.57 42.78 8.93
C ILE A 524 7.42 42.15 7.83
N ILE A 525 6.95 42.25 6.58
CA ILE A 525 7.62 41.71 5.39
C ILE A 525 7.99 42.85 4.46
N ARG A 526 9.28 42.95 4.11
CA ARG A 526 9.84 43.91 3.16
C ARG A 526 10.40 43.16 1.95
N GLN A 527 9.97 43.51 0.75
CA GLN A 527 10.53 42.94 -0.47
C GLN A 527 11.89 43.59 -0.77
N THR A 528 12.93 42.79 -0.96
CA THR A 528 14.29 43.26 -1.28
C THR A 528 14.67 43.00 -2.73
N SER A 529 14.06 42.02 -3.39
CA SER A 529 14.14 41.79 -4.84
C SER A 529 12.89 41.08 -5.36
N GLU A 530 12.83 40.76 -6.66
CA GLU A 530 11.72 40.00 -7.26
C GLU A 530 11.44 38.66 -6.52
N CYS A 531 12.50 38.00 -6.03
CA CYS A 531 12.40 36.70 -5.38
C CYS A 531 12.93 36.66 -3.94
N ALA A 532 13.31 37.80 -3.36
CA ALA A 532 13.85 37.90 -1.99
C ALA A 532 13.05 38.87 -1.11
N PHE A 533 12.83 38.46 0.14
CA PHE A 533 12.04 39.16 1.14
C PHE A 533 12.75 39.12 2.48
N THR A 534 12.69 40.21 3.24
CA THR A 534 13.13 40.27 4.63
C THR A 534 11.91 40.23 5.54
N VAL A 535 11.94 39.35 6.54
CA VAL A 535 10.82 39.10 7.47
C VAL A 535 11.33 39.28 8.91
N ALA A 536 10.74 40.21 9.65
CA ALA A 536 11.10 40.46 11.04
C ALA A 536 10.62 39.34 11.96
N SER A 537 11.39 39.01 13.01
CA SER A 537 11.03 37.97 13.97
C SER A 537 10.10 38.51 15.07
N LEU A 538 8.91 37.93 15.23
CA LEU A 538 8.03 38.21 16.37
C LEU A 538 8.64 37.82 17.73
N ALA A 539 9.54 36.84 17.74
CA ALA A 539 10.13 36.32 18.98
C ALA A 539 11.42 37.03 19.39
N LYS A 540 12.05 37.78 18.47
CA LYS A 540 13.33 38.47 18.68
C LYS A 540 13.28 39.81 17.94
N PRO A 541 13.03 40.93 18.63
CA PRO A 541 12.81 42.23 17.99
C PRO A 541 13.94 42.67 17.04
N ASP A 542 15.17 42.28 17.35
CA ASP A 542 16.37 42.66 16.58
C ASP A 542 16.78 41.64 15.51
N ALA A 543 16.00 40.58 15.28
CA ALA A 543 16.32 39.55 14.31
C ALA A 543 15.44 39.63 13.06
N GLU A 544 16.08 39.75 11.89
CA GLU A 544 15.44 39.67 10.59
C GLU A 544 15.92 38.43 9.83
N TYR A 545 15.01 37.82 9.07
CA TYR A 545 15.30 36.63 8.26
C TYR A 545 15.03 36.91 6.79
N THR A 546 15.91 36.43 5.92
CA THR A 546 15.76 36.54 4.48
C THR A 546 15.07 35.29 3.94
N VAL A 547 13.99 35.47 3.21
CA VAL A 547 13.24 34.44 2.48
C VAL A 547 13.52 34.62 0.99
N ASN A 548 14.01 33.58 0.33
CA ASN A 548 14.13 33.53 -1.12
C ASN A 548 13.10 32.53 -1.68
N THR A 549 12.11 33.03 -2.42
CA THR A 549 10.97 32.24 -2.92
C THR A 549 11.33 31.40 -4.14
N LEU A 550 12.31 31.83 -4.93
CA LEU A 550 12.83 31.05 -6.06
C LEU A 550 13.62 29.83 -5.57
N LEU A 551 14.42 30.00 -4.53
CA LEU A 551 15.22 28.94 -3.91
C LEU A 551 14.45 28.15 -2.85
N GLY A 552 13.22 28.55 -2.50
CA GLY A 552 12.45 27.91 -1.44
C GLY A 552 13.16 27.90 -0.08
N HIS A 553 13.97 28.93 0.21
CA HIS A 553 14.86 28.97 1.37
C HIS A 553 14.55 30.14 2.30
N CYS A 554 14.77 29.96 3.60
CA CYS A 554 14.73 31.02 4.60
C CYS A 554 15.94 30.90 5.53
N THR A 555 16.55 32.04 5.89
CA THR A 555 17.70 32.07 6.80
C THR A 555 17.34 31.85 8.27
N CYS A 556 16.07 31.59 8.59
CA CYS A 556 15.67 31.33 9.97
C CYS A 556 16.23 29.99 10.49
N PRO A 557 16.66 29.92 11.76
CA PRO A 557 17.27 28.73 12.33
C PRO A 557 16.27 27.60 12.61
N THR A 558 14.96 27.84 12.42
CA THR A 558 13.95 26.80 12.57
C THR A 558 14.17 25.74 11.49
N PRO A 559 14.52 24.49 11.85
CA PRO A 559 14.68 23.44 10.87
C PRO A 559 13.30 23.19 10.23
N ALA A 560 13.18 23.55 8.95
CA ALA A 560 12.07 23.16 8.10
C ALA A 560 12.02 21.62 8.02
N ALA A 561 11.28 20.98 8.93
CA ALA A 561 11.27 19.52 9.03
C ALA A 561 10.79 18.90 7.70
N GLY A 562 11.72 18.27 6.98
CA GLY A 562 11.46 17.66 5.68
C GLY A 562 10.98 18.67 4.64
N GLY A 563 11.59 19.86 4.54
CA GLY A 563 11.23 20.84 3.51
C GLY A 563 9.85 21.48 3.71
N ALA A 564 9.27 21.35 4.90
CA ALA A 564 8.08 22.09 5.31
C ALA A 564 8.37 23.59 5.40
N LEU A 565 7.35 24.41 5.23
CA LEU A 565 7.50 25.86 5.24
C LEU A 565 7.73 26.35 6.66
N CYS A 566 8.73 27.21 6.85
CA CYS A 566 8.82 27.95 8.10
C CYS A 566 7.76 29.05 8.15
N LYS A 567 7.49 29.60 9.35
CA LYS A 567 6.53 30.70 9.53
C LYS A 567 6.80 31.91 8.63
N HIS A 568 8.06 32.22 8.36
CA HIS A 568 8.43 33.35 7.49
C HIS A 568 8.13 33.06 6.01
N GLN A 569 8.35 31.82 5.56
CA GLN A 569 7.98 31.38 4.21
C GLN A 569 6.47 31.39 4.04
N ASN A 570 5.71 30.90 5.02
CA ASN A 570 4.25 30.97 5.03
C ASN A 570 3.75 32.42 4.93
N ALA A 571 4.32 33.32 5.72
CA ALA A 571 3.89 34.72 5.73
C ALA A 571 4.14 35.42 4.39
N VAL A 572 5.31 35.19 3.77
CA VAL A 572 5.62 35.71 2.43
C VAL A 572 4.69 35.10 1.37
N ALA A 573 4.43 33.78 1.46
CA ALA A 573 3.56 33.07 0.53
C ALA A 573 2.12 33.59 0.56
N LEU A 574 1.57 33.79 1.76
CA LEU A 574 0.21 34.31 1.93
C LEU A 574 0.09 35.76 1.50
N LYS A 575 1.02 36.63 1.93
CA LYS A 575 0.95 38.07 1.66
C LYS A 575 1.03 38.40 0.17
N TYR A 576 1.87 37.68 -0.56
CA TYR A 576 2.13 37.95 -1.98
C TYR A 576 1.50 36.91 -2.91
N ASN A 577 0.68 35.99 -2.36
CA ASN A 577 0.07 34.88 -3.09
C ASN A 577 1.06 34.09 -3.96
N LEU A 578 2.27 33.85 -3.43
CA LEU A 578 3.39 33.31 -4.19
C LEU A 578 3.37 31.79 -4.25
N GLN A 579 3.78 31.27 -5.40
CA GLN A 579 4.03 29.85 -5.64
C GLN A 579 5.53 29.57 -5.55
N CYS A 580 5.91 28.39 -5.06
CA CYS A 580 7.27 27.92 -4.80
C CYS A 580 7.29 26.41 -4.98
N CYS A 581 8.44 25.86 -5.35
CA CYS A 581 8.65 24.43 -5.58
C CYS A 581 8.35 23.53 -4.36
N SER A 582 8.22 24.11 -3.16
CA SER A 582 7.90 23.42 -1.92
C SER A 582 6.40 23.37 -1.60
N PHE A 583 5.54 24.10 -2.33
CA PHE A 583 4.08 24.05 -2.15
C PHE A 583 3.43 22.93 -2.94
N ILE A 584 2.26 22.51 -2.46
CA ILE A 584 1.38 21.63 -3.23
C ILE A 584 0.83 22.41 -4.45
N PRO A 585 0.91 21.86 -5.68
CA PRO A 585 0.51 22.53 -6.91
C PRO A 585 -1.02 22.56 -7.11
N ILE A 586 -1.78 23.14 -6.19
CA ILE A 586 -3.26 23.11 -6.22
C ILE A 586 -3.84 24.20 -7.12
N SER A 587 -3.19 25.36 -7.17
CA SER A 587 -3.63 26.53 -7.92
C SER A 587 -2.71 26.91 -9.09
N ASN A 588 -1.48 26.39 -9.12
CA ASN A 588 -0.50 26.70 -10.16
C ASN A 588 -0.61 25.78 -11.37
N THR A 589 -1.09 26.32 -12.50
CA THR A 589 -1.24 25.59 -13.77
C THR A 589 0.06 24.99 -14.27
N ARG A 590 1.18 25.71 -14.15
CA ARG A 590 2.49 25.26 -14.63
C ARG A 590 3.00 24.06 -13.84
N ASP A 591 2.89 24.11 -12.52
CA ASP A 591 3.33 22.99 -11.67
C ASP A 591 2.34 21.81 -11.77
N LYS A 592 1.03 22.07 -11.93
CA LYS A 592 0.05 21.01 -12.28
C LYS A 592 0.40 20.31 -13.57
N ALA A 593 0.67 21.07 -14.64
CA ALA A 593 1.07 20.51 -15.93
C ALA A 593 2.36 19.70 -15.81
N ARG A 594 3.35 20.20 -15.05
CA ARG A 594 4.60 19.48 -14.79
C ARG A 594 4.36 18.17 -14.05
N PHE A 595 3.65 18.17 -12.92
CA PHE A 595 3.41 16.95 -12.15
C PHE A 595 2.45 15.99 -12.86
N TYR A 596 1.50 16.51 -13.64
CA TYR A 596 0.67 15.70 -14.53
C TYR A 596 1.51 14.99 -15.60
N TYR A 597 2.45 15.69 -16.22
CA TYR A 597 3.42 15.10 -17.15
C TYR A 597 4.29 14.06 -16.44
N VAL A 598 4.77 14.34 -15.21
CA VAL A 598 5.51 13.35 -14.42
C VAL A 598 4.67 12.09 -14.18
N ALA A 599 3.40 12.22 -13.81
CA ALA A 599 2.52 11.07 -13.57
C ALA A 599 2.22 10.28 -14.85
N THR A 600 1.87 10.97 -15.95
CA THR A 600 1.23 10.33 -17.12
C THR A 600 2.10 10.26 -18.36
N GLY A 601 3.13 11.10 -18.48
CA GLY A 601 3.86 11.35 -19.72
C GLY A 601 3.13 12.25 -20.73
N ASN A 602 1.92 12.72 -20.42
CA ASN A 602 1.16 13.62 -21.30
C ASN A 602 1.50 15.07 -21.00
N SER A 603 1.88 15.83 -22.03
CA SER A 603 2.24 17.25 -21.92
C SER A 603 1.04 18.18 -21.85
N SER A 604 -0.14 17.74 -22.30
CA SER A 604 -1.38 18.52 -22.27
C SER A 604 -2.13 18.26 -20.97
N LEU A 605 -2.37 19.32 -20.19
CA LEU A 605 -3.18 19.24 -18.97
C LEU A 605 -4.68 19.18 -19.35
N PRO A 606 -5.41 18.11 -18.98
CA PRO A 606 -6.84 17.98 -19.26
C PRO A 606 -7.66 19.17 -18.73
N GLU A 607 -8.73 19.51 -19.44
CA GLU A 607 -9.62 20.63 -19.10
C GLU A 607 -10.15 20.55 -17.66
N TRP A 608 -10.54 19.36 -17.19
CA TRP A 608 -11.04 19.16 -15.83
C TRP A 608 -9.99 19.36 -14.73
N LEU A 609 -8.70 19.43 -15.06
CA LEU A 609 -7.59 19.72 -14.14
C LEU A 609 -7.16 21.19 -14.16
N GLN A 610 -7.77 22.02 -15.01
CA GLN A 610 -7.50 23.46 -15.08
C GLN A 610 -7.90 24.15 -13.76
N PRO A 611 -7.26 25.27 -13.40
CA PRO A 611 -7.63 26.03 -12.21
C PRO A 611 -9.04 26.64 -12.34
N LEU A 612 -9.68 26.89 -11.19
CA LEU A 612 -10.99 27.57 -11.10
C LEU A 612 -10.98 28.99 -11.66
N VAL A 613 -9.81 29.64 -11.70
CA VAL A 613 -9.64 31.01 -12.22
C VAL A 613 -8.50 30.98 -13.23
N HIS A 614 -8.74 31.50 -14.44
CA HIS A 614 -7.67 31.75 -15.41
C HIS A 614 -6.72 32.80 -14.82
N GLN A 615 -5.58 32.37 -14.28
CA GLN A 615 -4.53 33.31 -13.91
C GLN A 615 -4.00 33.96 -15.19
N THR A 616 -4.20 35.26 -15.34
CA THR A 616 -3.39 36.07 -16.25
C THR A 616 -1.98 36.04 -15.69
N ASP A 617 -1.07 35.35 -16.37
CA ASP A 617 0.32 35.18 -15.96
C ASP A 617 0.94 36.52 -15.53
N VAL A 618 1.29 36.65 -14.25
CA VAL A 618 2.31 37.61 -13.83
C VAL A 618 3.62 37.07 -14.39
N THR A 619 4.18 37.81 -15.34
CA THR A 619 5.38 37.44 -16.09
C THR A 619 6.56 37.29 -15.12
N VAL A 620 6.94 36.06 -14.79
CA VAL A 620 8.24 35.77 -14.15
C VAL A 620 9.23 35.45 -15.26
N CYS A 621 10.23 36.31 -15.38
CA CYS A 621 11.23 36.31 -16.43
C CYS A 621 12.05 35.01 -16.39
N VAL A 622 11.91 34.15 -17.41
CA VAL A 622 12.94 33.14 -17.71
C VAL A 622 14.01 33.86 -18.51
N SER A 623 15.10 34.26 -17.85
CA SER A 623 16.27 34.84 -18.51
C SER A 623 16.88 33.83 -19.46
N THR A 624 16.52 33.91 -20.74
CA THR A 624 17.30 33.36 -21.84
C THR A 624 18.22 34.47 -22.32
N ASN A 625 19.51 34.37 -21.99
CA ASN A 625 20.51 35.27 -22.55
C ASN A 625 20.63 35.00 -24.05
N SER A 626 20.19 35.94 -24.89
CA SER A 626 20.75 36.23 -26.22
C SER A 626 20.30 37.61 -26.72
N PRO A 627 21.10 38.29 -27.55
CA PRO A 627 21.17 39.75 -27.59
C PRO A 627 20.11 40.41 -28.46
N VAL A 628 19.67 41.59 -28.00
CA VAL A 628 18.70 42.51 -28.62
C VAL A 628 19.31 43.21 -29.84
N PRO A 629 18.51 43.55 -30.87
CA PRO A 629 18.62 44.86 -31.51
C PRO A 629 17.33 45.68 -31.36
N ASN A 630 17.53 46.96 -31.06
CA ASN A 630 16.54 48.01 -30.82
C ASN A 630 15.59 48.24 -32.00
N THR A 631 14.33 48.57 -31.71
CA THR A 631 13.60 49.64 -32.42
C THR A 631 12.48 50.21 -31.55
N GLU A 632 12.25 51.51 -31.71
CA GLU A 632 11.48 52.45 -30.87
C GLU A 632 9.97 52.48 -31.19
N GLN A 633 9.22 53.22 -30.34
CA GLN A 633 7.91 53.89 -30.58
C GLN A 633 6.65 52.98 -30.61
N GLU A 634 5.46 53.27 -30.06
CA GLU A 634 4.69 54.42 -29.55
C GLU A 634 3.63 53.82 -28.57
N GLY A 635 3.22 54.39 -27.43
CA GLY A 635 2.34 55.56 -27.29
C GLY A 635 0.85 55.22 -27.44
N CYS A 636 0.09 55.01 -26.34
CA CYS A 636 -1.30 55.50 -26.23
C CYS A 636 -1.90 55.40 -24.80
N HIS A 637 -2.41 56.54 -24.33
CA HIS A 637 -3.29 56.73 -23.18
C HIS A 637 -4.69 56.13 -23.40
N ASN A 638 -5.38 55.77 -22.31
CA ASN A 638 -6.77 56.17 -21.97
C ASN A 638 -7.18 55.43 -20.68
N GLN A 639 -7.13 56.08 -19.51
CA GLN A 639 -8.23 56.80 -18.86
C GLN A 639 -9.49 55.95 -18.60
N ALA A 640 -9.64 55.60 -17.33
CA ALA A 640 -10.84 55.03 -16.71
C ALA A 640 -11.93 56.10 -16.48
N PRO A 641 -13.22 55.74 -16.45
CA PRO A 641 -14.26 56.52 -15.79
C PRO A 641 -14.55 56.01 -14.34
N PRO A 642 -15.15 56.85 -13.48
CA PRO A 642 -15.29 56.66 -12.02
C PRO A 642 -16.56 55.88 -11.63
N PRO A 643 -16.72 55.52 -10.33
CA PRO A 643 -17.72 54.57 -9.87
C PRO A 643 -19.06 55.24 -9.55
N GLU A 644 -20.16 54.55 -9.87
CA GLU A 644 -21.47 54.83 -9.27
C GLU A 644 -21.84 53.77 -8.24
N SER A 645 -22.44 54.28 -7.18
CA SER A 645 -22.61 53.77 -5.82
C SER A 645 -23.57 52.60 -5.65
N CYS A 646 -23.21 51.73 -4.70
CA CYS A 646 -24.05 50.73 -4.06
C CYS A 646 -25.35 51.31 -3.45
N PRO A 647 -26.32 50.43 -3.18
CA PRO A 647 -26.70 50.26 -1.78
C PRO A 647 -26.57 48.80 -1.33
N GLU A 648 -25.76 48.61 -0.30
CA GLU A 648 -25.75 47.50 0.65
C GLU A 648 -26.74 47.80 1.81
N PRO A 649 -26.91 46.94 2.82
CA PRO A 649 -27.05 45.47 2.83
C PRO A 649 -28.21 45.05 3.78
N SER A 650 -28.42 43.75 3.94
CA SER A 650 -29.06 43.24 5.17
C SER A 650 -28.22 42.09 5.73
N ASP A 651 -27.68 42.37 6.91
CA ASP A 651 -26.79 41.60 7.76
C ASP A 651 -27.26 40.20 8.11
N VAL A 652 -26.30 39.27 8.27
CA VAL A 652 -26.16 38.51 9.52
C VAL A 652 -24.66 38.33 9.85
N ASP A 653 -24.25 39.04 10.88
CA ASP A 653 -23.00 39.00 11.68
C ASP A 653 -22.70 37.56 12.17
N ALA A 654 -21.57 36.93 11.86
CA ALA A 654 -20.20 37.05 12.40
C ALA A 654 -19.92 36.38 13.77
N THR A 655 -18.77 35.69 13.78
CA THR A 655 -17.85 35.39 14.89
C THR A 655 -18.20 34.30 15.91
N LYS A 656 -17.26 33.34 16.05
CA LYS A 656 -16.41 33.22 17.25
C LYS A 656 -15.17 32.36 16.98
N ASN A 657 -14.01 33.00 17.20
CA ASN A 657 -12.68 32.42 17.33
C ASN A 657 -12.53 31.68 18.67
N ASP A 658 -11.49 30.84 18.79
CA ASP A 658 -10.61 30.66 19.98
C ASP A 658 -9.48 29.70 19.55
N VAL A 659 -8.19 30.05 19.45
CA VAL A 659 -7.20 30.51 20.45
C VAL A 659 -7.29 29.75 21.77
N HIS A 660 -6.38 28.78 21.98
CA HIS A 660 -6.12 28.25 23.33
C HIS A 660 -5.08 29.12 24.05
N VAL A 661 -5.57 30.10 24.80
CA VAL A 661 -4.88 30.70 25.95
C VAL A 661 -5.04 29.74 27.15
N PRO A 662 -4.04 29.53 28.01
CA PRO A 662 -4.23 28.80 29.26
C PRO A 662 -5.28 29.52 30.13
N ILE A 663 -6.43 28.90 30.36
CA ILE A 663 -7.56 29.51 31.06
C ILE A 663 -7.39 29.36 32.59
N PRO A 664 -7.62 30.42 33.39
CA PRO A 664 -7.58 30.36 34.86
C PRO A 664 -8.64 29.41 35.45
N PRO A 665 -8.38 28.79 36.63
CA PRO A 665 -9.21 27.71 37.19
C PRO A 665 -10.66 28.08 37.57
N GLU A 666 -11.02 29.36 37.59
CA GLU A 666 -12.35 29.85 37.98
C GLU A 666 -13.38 29.81 36.83
N VAL A 667 -12.94 29.71 35.57
CA VAL A 667 -13.80 29.66 34.37
C VAL A 667 -14.45 28.28 34.16
N HIS A 668 -13.98 27.26 34.90
CA HIS A 668 -14.19 25.84 34.60
C HIS A 668 -15.58 25.27 34.94
N ILE A 669 -16.40 25.96 35.73
CA ILE A 669 -17.66 25.39 36.26
C ILE A 669 -18.86 25.78 35.39
N ALA A 670 -18.96 27.04 34.95
CA ALA A 670 -20.11 27.54 34.20
C ALA A 670 -20.21 26.91 32.79
N GLU A 671 -19.08 26.73 32.11
CA GLU A 671 -19.04 26.10 30.78
C GLU A 671 -19.36 24.59 30.87
N VAL A 672 -18.87 23.91 31.91
CA VAL A 672 -19.21 22.50 32.19
C VAL A 672 -20.71 22.36 32.49
N GLN A 673 -21.28 23.27 33.28
CA GLN A 673 -22.71 23.28 33.59
C GLN A 673 -23.54 23.42 32.31
N THR A 674 -23.17 24.38 31.45
CA THR A 674 -23.86 24.65 30.18
C THR A 674 -23.81 23.44 29.23
N LEU A 675 -22.65 22.80 29.09
CA LEU A 675 -22.49 21.62 28.23
C LEU A 675 -23.27 20.40 28.73
N VAL A 676 -23.34 20.23 30.06
CA VAL A 676 -24.14 19.16 30.68
C VAL A 676 -25.64 19.42 30.46
N GLU A 677 -26.08 20.67 30.58
CA GLU A 677 -27.47 21.07 30.32
C GLU A 677 -27.85 20.84 28.85
N CYS A 678 -27.04 21.28 27.88
CA CYS A 678 -27.29 21.02 26.45
C CYS A 678 -27.33 19.51 26.14
N LEU A 679 -26.41 18.72 26.70
CA LEU A 679 -26.42 17.27 26.49
C LEU A 679 -27.67 16.63 27.10
N GLN A 680 -28.14 17.10 28.25
CA GLN A 680 -29.38 16.63 28.85
C GLN A 680 -30.60 17.01 28.02
N GLU A 681 -30.70 18.26 27.57
CA GLU A 681 -31.85 18.73 26.80
C GLU A 681 -31.93 18.06 25.41
N ASP A 682 -30.86 18.10 24.61
CA ASP A 682 -30.92 17.64 23.23
C ASP A 682 -30.97 16.12 23.11
N PHE A 683 -30.15 15.42 23.90
CA PHE A 683 -30.03 13.98 23.76
C PHE A 683 -31.15 13.23 24.48
N VAL A 684 -31.48 13.65 25.72
CA VAL A 684 -32.50 12.95 26.51
C VAL A 684 -33.90 13.25 25.98
N SER A 685 -34.17 14.46 25.48
CA SER A 685 -35.48 14.79 24.88
C SER A 685 -35.76 13.94 23.63
N VAL A 686 -34.76 13.75 22.75
CA VAL A 686 -34.88 12.93 21.54
C VAL A 686 -35.14 11.46 21.89
N LEU A 687 -34.39 10.91 22.85
CA LEU A 687 -34.62 9.54 23.31
C LEU A 687 -35.98 9.37 23.97
N ARG A 688 -36.40 10.32 24.81
CA ARG A 688 -37.73 10.30 25.46
C ARG A 688 -38.85 10.31 24.42
N ASN A 689 -38.75 11.18 23.41
CA ASN A 689 -39.71 11.25 22.31
C ASN A 689 -39.77 9.93 21.52
N LYS A 690 -38.62 9.38 21.12
CA LYS A 690 -38.55 8.13 20.35
C LYS A 690 -39.01 6.91 21.14
N MET A 691 -38.68 6.82 22.43
CA MET A 691 -39.15 5.75 23.32
C MET A 691 -40.66 5.82 23.57
N THR A 692 -41.24 7.02 23.60
CA THR A 692 -42.69 7.20 23.74
C THR A 692 -43.42 6.80 22.45
N ARG A 693 -42.85 7.10 21.28
CA ARG A 693 -43.45 6.77 19.98
C ARG A 693 -43.26 5.31 19.56
N HIS A 694 -42.14 4.68 19.92
CA HIS A 694 -41.78 3.31 19.53
C HIS A 694 -41.12 2.53 20.69
N PRO A 695 -41.88 2.20 21.75
CA PRO A 695 -41.31 1.64 22.98
C PRO A 695 -40.70 0.25 22.79
N ASP A 696 -41.27 -0.58 21.92
CA ASP A 696 -40.83 -1.92 21.56
C ASP A 696 -39.42 -1.96 20.94
N VAL A 697 -39.06 -0.95 20.15
CA VAL A 697 -37.75 -0.86 19.49
C VAL A 697 -36.72 -0.15 20.38
N TYR A 698 -37.11 0.97 20.99
CA TYR A 698 -36.15 1.85 21.65
C TYR A 698 -35.88 1.49 23.12
N ILE A 699 -36.84 0.93 23.87
CA ILE A 699 -36.59 0.54 25.27
C ILE A 699 -35.49 -0.52 25.38
N PRO A 700 -35.48 -1.62 24.60
CA PRO A 700 -34.39 -2.60 24.66
C PRO A 700 -33.04 -2.01 24.25
N ALA A 701 -33.02 -1.14 23.23
CA ALA A 701 -31.81 -0.47 22.76
C ALA A 701 -31.22 0.47 23.81
N VAL A 702 -32.07 1.27 24.47
CA VAL A 702 -31.64 2.19 25.54
C VAL A 702 -31.17 1.42 26.77
N LYS A 703 -31.86 0.33 27.16
CA LYS A 703 -31.37 -0.56 28.25
C LYS A 703 -29.98 -1.12 27.95
N ARG A 704 -29.74 -1.56 26.70
CA ARG A 704 -28.44 -2.07 26.28
C ARG A 704 -27.38 -0.98 26.26
N PHE A 705 -27.70 0.22 25.79
CA PHE A 705 -26.83 1.38 25.84
C PHE A 705 -26.41 1.74 27.27
N LEU A 706 -27.38 1.88 28.20
CA LEU A 706 -27.10 2.14 29.61
C LEU A 706 -26.23 1.05 30.25
N SER A 707 -26.42 -0.21 29.87
CA SER A 707 -25.56 -1.31 30.33
C SER A 707 -24.12 -1.22 29.83
N SER A 708 -23.90 -0.62 28.65
CA SER A 708 -22.57 -0.40 28.07
C SER A 708 -21.88 0.80 28.71
N VAL A 709 -22.61 1.90 28.95
CA VAL A 709 -22.09 3.09 29.65
C VAL A 709 -21.63 2.72 31.06
N LYS A 710 -22.42 1.92 31.80
CA LYS A 710 -22.06 1.42 33.14
C LYS A 710 -20.79 0.54 33.18
N LYS A 711 -20.30 0.06 32.02
CA LYS A 711 -19.10 -0.80 31.92
C LYS A 711 -17.83 -0.01 31.59
N LEU A 712 -17.93 1.27 31.27
CA LEU A 712 -16.77 2.14 31.02
C LEU A 712 -16.10 2.41 32.38
N LYS A 713 -14.79 2.15 32.48
CA LYS A 713 -14.03 2.22 33.74
C LYS A 713 -12.87 3.21 33.71
N THR A 714 -12.42 3.61 32.53
CA THR A 714 -11.25 4.49 32.37
C THR A 714 -11.63 5.72 31.56
N ASP A 715 -10.94 6.84 31.80
CA ASP A 715 -11.21 8.10 31.10
C ASP A 715 -11.05 7.96 29.58
N SER A 716 -10.09 7.13 29.13
CA SER A 716 -9.92 6.83 27.71
C SER A 716 -11.12 6.08 27.12
N GLN A 717 -11.80 5.22 27.89
CA GLN A 717 -13.01 4.54 27.45
C GLN A 717 -14.21 5.49 27.39
N VAL A 718 -14.30 6.43 28.34
CA VAL A 718 -15.34 7.47 28.35
C VAL A 718 -15.18 8.43 27.16
N LEU A 719 -13.95 8.93 26.92
CA LEU A 719 -13.63 9.81 25.79
C LEU A 719 -13.87 9.14 24.44
N SER A 720 -13.45 7.88 24.29
CA SER A 720 -13.73 7.11 23.07
C SER A 720 -15.24 6.89 22.89
N GLY A 721 -15.97 6.60 23.98
CA GLY A 721 -17.42 6.48 23.95
C GLY A 721 -18.12 7.75 23.44
N LEU A 722 -17.67 8.93 23.89
CA LEU A 722 -18.19 10.22 23.46
C LEU A 722 -17.85 10.54 21.99
N LEU A 723 -16.60 10.29 21.56
CA LEU A 723 -16.14 10.61 20.21
C LEU A 723 -16.74 9.72 19.11
N PHE A 724 -17.12 8.48 19.45
CA PHE A 724 -17.72 7.54 18.50
C PHE A 724 -19.26 7.54 18.53
N TYR A 725 -19.87 8.29 19.45
CA TYR A 725 -21.31 8.44 19.50
C TYR A 725 -21.81 9.21 18.26
N GLY A 726 -22.66 8.58 17.43
CA GLY A 726 -23.23 9.20 16.21
C GLY A 726 -22.44 9.01 14.90
N GLY A 727 -21.29 8.34 14.92
CA GLY A 727 -20.40 8.17 13.75
C GLY A 727 -20.95 7.39 12.54
N GLY A 728 -22.18 6.87 12.61
CA GLY A 728 -22.86 6.17 11.52
C GLY A 728 -23.81 7.03 10.68
N THR A 729 -23.93 8.34 10.96
CA THR A 729 -24.94 9.23 10.34
C THR A 729 -24.46 10.00 9.11
N GLY A 730 -23.23 9.78 8.65
CA GLY A 730 -22.71 10.44 7.43
C GLY A 730 -22.43 11.94 7.56
N LEU A 731 -22.62 12.53 8.75
CA LEU A 731 -22.40 13.97 9.04
C LEU A 731 -21.34 14.22 10.14
N GLY A 732 -20.56 13.19 10.52
CA GLY A 732 -19.60 13.30 11.62
C GLY A 732 -18.23 13.86 11.21
N SER A 733 -17.98 15.13 11.50
CA SER A 733 -16.64 15.73 11.55
C SER A 733 -15.81 15.01 12.64
N ARG A 734 -14.66 14.42 12.26
CA ARG A 734 -13.73 13.82 13.23
C ARG A 734 -13.01 14.93 13.99
N ILE A 735 -13.48 15.26 15.20
CA ILE A 735 -12.73 16.10 16.13
C ILE A 735 -11.60 15.26 16.73
N TRP A 736 -10.35 15.70 16.56
CA TRP A 736 -9.18 15.13 17.24
C TRP A 736 -8.85 15.95 18.48
N LEU A 737 -8.81 15.31 19.65
CA LEU A 737 -8.20 15.89 20.86
C LEU A 737 -6.69 16.02 20.65
N SER A 738 -6.17 17.24 20.69
CA SER A 738 -4.72 17.50 20.73
C SER A 738 -4.17 17.22 22.13
N GLY A 739 -3.15 16.37 22.22
CA GLY A 739 -2.31 16.25 23.42
C GLY A 739 -2.63 15.04 24.30
N ARG A 740 -1.84 13.97 24.16
CA ARG A 740 -1.69 12.98 25.24
C ARG A 740 -0.85 13.60 26.37
N LYS A 741 -1.48 14.26 27.35
CA LYS A 741 -0.99 14.13 28.73
C LYS A 741 -1.63 12.88 29.31
N ARG A 742 -0.80 11.95 29.80
CA ARG A 742 -1.29 10.90 30.70
C ARG A 742 -1.84 11.63 31.93
N ILE A 743 -3.13 11.50 32.16
CA ILE A 743 -3.69 11.69 33.49
C ILE A 743 -3.28 10.42 34.25
N ASP A 744 -2.64 10.60 35.40
CA ASP A 744 -1.97 9.54 36.15
C ASP A 744 -2.95 8.45 36.60
N ASP A 745 -2.83 7.26 35.99
CA ASP A 745 -3.42 6.02 36.51
C ASP A 745 -2.31 5.14 37.11
N ASN A 746 -2.47 4.85 38.40
CA ASN A 746 -1.64 3.99 39.24
C ASN A 746 -1.45 2.57 38.62
N PRO A 747 -0.31 1.88 38.82
CA PRO A 747 0.03 0.68 38.05
C PRO A 747 -0.73 -0.56 38.54
N SER A 748 -1.70 -1.03 37.76
CA SER A 748 -2.28 -2.37 37.94
C SER A 748 -1.34 -3.45 37.35
N ASN A 749 -0.77 -4.25 38.25
CA ASN A 749 -0.01 -5.46 37.97
C ASN A 749 -0.72 -6.42 37.01
N HIS A 750 -0.12 -6.71 35.85
CA HIS A 750 -0.38 -7.94 35.12
C HIS A 750 0.92 -8.65 34.74
N VAL A 751 1.22 -9.67 35.54
CA VAL A 751 2.23 -10.70 35.31
C VAL A 751 1.77 -11.57 34.14
N THR A 752 2.53 -11.62 33.05
CA THR A 752 2.45 -12.70 32.06
C THR A 752 3.41 -13.84 32.44
N PRO A 753 2.96 -15.10 32.46
CA PRO A 753 3.76 -16.22 32.94
C PRO A 753 4.85 -16.63 31.94
N GLN A 754 6.08 -16.77 32.44
CA GLN A 754 7.21 -17.36 31.73
C GLN A 754 6.93 -18.83 31.40
N LYS A 755 6.98 -19.20 30.12
CA LYS A 755 7.11 -20.60 29.69
C LYS A 755 8.51 -21.10 30.02
N LYS A 756 8.60 -22.03 30.98
CA LYS A 756 9.80 -22.83 31.26
C LYS A 756 10.07 -23.78 30.09
N THR A 757 11.19 -23.61 29.40
CA THR A 757 11.81 -24.64 28.57
C THR A 757 12.64 -25.55 29.49
N ARG A 758 12.25 -26.83 29.61
CA ARG A 758 13.06 -27.88 30.22
C ARG A 758 14.15 -28.31 29.24
N LEU A 759 15.40 -28.18 29.67
CA LEU A 759 16.56 -28.88 29.12
C LEU A 759 16.39 -30.38 29.38
N GLY A 760 16.62 -31.18 28.34
CA GLY A 760 16.82 -32.62 28.44
C GLY A 760 18.17 -32.92 27.80
N GLU A 761 19.16 -33.18 28.64
CA GLU A 761 20.42 -33.84 28.28
C GLU A 761 20.12 -35.28 27.85
N ASN A 762 20.86 -35.78 26.85
CA ASN A 762 21.48 -37.11 26.89
C ASN A 762 22.36 -37.35 25.64
N SER A 763 23.67 -37.29 25.88
CA SER A 763 24.72 -38.24 25.48
C SER A 763 24.79 -38.81 24.05
N CYS A 764 25.86 -38.41 23.36
CA CYS A 764 26.61 -39.13 22.31
C CYS A 764 27.12 -40.50 22.79
N PRO A 765 27.46 -41.44 21.88
CA PRO A 765 28.70 -41.35 21.08
C PRO A 765 28.54 -40.75 19.69
#